data_AF-A0A1Q5ST08-F1
#
_entry.id   AF-A0A1Q5ST08-F1
#
_cell.length_a   1.000
_cell.length_b   1.000
_cell.length_c   1.000
_cell.angle_alpha   90.00
_cell.angle_beta   90.00
_cell.angle_gamma   90.00
#
_symmetry.space_group_name_H-M   'P 1'
#
loop_
_entity.id
_entity.type
_entity.pdbx_description
1 polymer ?
#
loop_
_entity_poly.entity_id
_entity_poly.type
_entity_poly.pdbx_seq_one_letter_code
_entity_poly.pdbx_strand_id
1 'polypeptide(L)'
;MANIDSLKRALRQRATERISSKLPLSDTQYCAGFDIFMQDSGRAIYQDFIVPQMVELLTPLFRSRARISVLEIGPGPRSVLGDLPCHLKRKIKRFVAFEPNVVFAAKLEKWLSSNPATEPPFPCLESLPDIHRAPFVSHGDIGRNREGDTRDNDERYDVILFCHSLYGMNPKPKFIERALEMLVEPPGRGLVAVFHRDGKLDLDKFVCHRTACFPTGEICVQNDDNVLDIFASFIAGFVLQEGEGENATRLEWRTTCQTMSRRTEAQPNHLFFSSPNLMVAFTKHSTGLQELATLVPLLKRDLPVKNWEARLHRPASIVRPTEIGQVQNCVQWALQHKTGLTVVGGGHSAHCLWPHVVAVDMSAFDKIHICPVEHGEAGSRVDGLPLIVAEAGCKTGDIIRRTMEAGVTVPLGARPGIGAGLWLQGGLGHLTRLYGLACDAIVGAVIVSVDSSHILCVGNVPRQHCPTAAVRPDNEMEILWALRGAGTNVGIVISVTFKSFPAPTYQVQTWVIPLKDGKDAQLRLRNFEEDFARKLPRHCSADAYLYWQAGKMHLGLTTFESSISVGSLMPSPPMAIPGGTILGPEEKGPEESSESMDGLDVFEAEMYMFRMHGGHGGGKTSSFKRCVFLNGIGAQSITKVLVEAIDNLPSPLCYVHLLHGGGAVGSVGSDATAFGCRNWDYACIITGVWSRNHDGSDVARDAVGWVYRVVENLLPLSHGVYGADLGPDPRDTKLSVMAFGSNRQQLARLKQTVDPFRVLAYTCPLPKEPAAQRLIILVTGESGAGKDYCADVWVSVLRTMTPNHITATSISISDMTKREYAAATGARLDLLLRDRDYKERHRPLLTDFYQNQVRERPQLPEEHFLNVVHNAAHADVLLITGLRDDTPVATLSHLVPATRVIEVSVRASDQIKKARRGSNATDNGSCSKAVTGQNKGFSGRMSSHQPTFQFNNDEIGDQGARNFAETYLLPFFSEDLHRLAQLVALVPDFPRPSVEFRHILNICQQPGGLELCTSLLQSQFIGDWTGVDIIVCCEAGGFVFASALALRVGASLAFIREAGKLPPPTISVSRSASHISSSLSVSEFKGKKIEIGLDTIPTGASVVVVDDVLATGNTMSAVLQLLDKTNACVDVKVLVVAEFPFHCGRNLLKQSGYGGVHVQSLLVFDGV
;
A
#
# COMPACT_ATOMS: atom_id res chain seq x y z
N MET A 1 -4.41 -27.87 -15.41
CA MET A 1 -3.23 -27.00 -15.30
C MET A 1 -2.40 -27.33 -14.06
N ALA A 2 -1.46 -28.23 -14.28
CA ALA A 2 -0.39 -28.52 -13.35
C ALA A 2 0.56 -27.32 -13.22
N ASN A 3 1.27 -27.27 -12.09
CA ASN A 3 2.43 -26.41 -11.96
C ASN A 3 3.65 -26.99 -12.69
N ILE A 4 4.62 -26.13 -13.00
CA ILE A 4 5.84 -26.50 -13.75
C ILE A 4 6.59 -27.66 -13.10
N ASP A 5 6.65 -27.73 -11.76
CA ASP A 5 7.33 -28.82 -11.07
C ASP A 5 6.62 -30.18 -11.19
N SER A 6 5.29 -30.17 -11.24
CA SER A 6 4.51 -31.38 -11.51
C SER A 6 4.66 -31.82 -12.96
N LEU A 7 4.68 -30.86 -13.91
CA LEU A 7 5.01 -31.15 -15.30
C LEU A 7 6.41 -31.76 -15.41
N LYS A 8 7.42 -31.17 -14.76
CA LYS A 8 8.79 -31.68 -14.71
C LYS A 8 8.86 -33.12 -14.20
N ARG A 9 8.17 -33.43 -13.09
CA ARG A 9 8.12 -34.80 -12.57
C ARG A 9 7.47 -35.76 -13.55
N ALA A 10 6.35 -35.38 -14.17
CA ALA A 10 5.67 -36.20 -15.16
C ALA A 10 6.56 -36.49 -16.39
N LEU A 11 7.17 -35.46 -16.98
CA LEU A 11 8.09 -35.61 -18.13
C LEU A 11 9.27 -36.52 -17.80
N ARG A 12 9.88 -36.35 -16.62
CA ARG A 12 10.99 -37.19 -16.14
C ARG A 12 10.57 -38.65 -15.92
N GLN A 13 9.37 -38.87 -15.39
CA GLN A 13 8.84 -40.21 -15.16
C GLN A 13 8.64 -40.94 -16.50
N ARG A 14 7.92 -40.32 -17.45
CA ARG A 14 7.67 -40.90 -18.78
C ARG A 14 8.96 -41.24 -19.55
N ALA A 15 10.00 -40.43 -19.38
CA ALA A 15 11.30 -40.71 -19.99
C ALA A 15 12.06 -41.89 -19.34
N THR A 16 11.93 -42.06 -18.02
CA THR A 16 12.65 -43.12 -17.28
C THR A 16 12.07 -44.52 -17.56
N GLU A 17 10.82 -44.59 -18.00
CA GLU A 17 10.16 -45.84 -18.40
C GLU A 17 10.68 -46.40 -19.73
N ARG A 18 11.40 -45.61 -20.56
CA ARG A 18 11.76 -46.00 -21.94
C ARG A 18 13.20 -45.76 -22.36
N ILE A 19 13.95 -44.89 -21.69
CA ILE A 19 15.29 -44.47 -22.14
C ILE A 19 16.30 -44.55 -20.99
N SER A 20 17.42 -45.24 -21.21
CA SER A 20 18.47 -45.47 -20.23
C SER A 20 19.55 -44.38 -20.18
N SER A 21 19.77 -43.65 -21.28
CA SER A 21 20.78 -42.57 -21.39
C SER A 21 20.13 -41.18 -21.51
N LYS A 22 20.52 -40.26 -20.62
CA LYS A 22 20.03 -38.87 -20.56
C LYS A 22 21.21 -37.92 -20.72
N LEU A 23 21.19 -37.06 -21.74
CA LEU A 23 22.23 -36.07 -21.98
C LEU A 23 21.84 -34.72 -21.37
N PRO A 24 22.72 -34.02 -20.64
CA PRO A 24 22.44 -32.67 -20.18
C PRO A 24 22.23 -31.74 -21.39
N LEU A 25 21.42 -30.70 -21.20
CA LEU A 25 21.21 -29.67 -22.23
C LEU A 25 22.54 -29.00 -22.57
N SER A 26 22.80 -28.79 -23.87
CA SER A 26 23.85 -27.86 -24.29
C SER A 26 23.49 -26.42 -23.91
N ASP A 27 24.49 -25.53 -23.87
CA ASP A 27 24.26 -24.12 -23.58
C ASP A 27 23.24 -23.48 -24.54
N THR A 28 23.29 -23.83 -25.83
CA THR A 28 22.38 -23.34 -26.86
C THR A 28 20.96 -23.88 -26.70
N GLN A 29 20.81 -25.15 -26.33
CA GLN A 29 19.49 -25.76 -26.06
C GLN A 29 18.85 -25.15 -24.81
N TYR A 30 19.64 -24.94 -23.75
CA TYR A 30 19.17 -24.25 -22.55
C TYR A 30 18.70 -22.83 -22.86
N CYS A 31 19.47 -22.08 -23.66
CA CYS A 31 19.08 -20.74 -24.13
C CYS A 31 17.73 -20.75 -24.86
N ALA A 32 17.54 -21.66 -25.81
CA ALA A 32 16.30 -21.74 -26.59
C ALA A 32 15.08 -22.04 -25.70
N GLY A 33 15.24 -22.97 -24.75
CA GLY A 33 14.18 -23.28 -23.78
C GLY A 33 13.87 -22.12 -22.85
N PHE A 34 14.89 -21.43 -22.36
CA PHE A 34 14.73 -20.24 -21.52
C PHE A 34 14.06 -19.09 -22.27
N ASP A 35 14.39 -18.87 -23.54
CA ASP A 35 13.78 -17.83 -24.38
C ASP A 35 12.28 -18.09 -24.55
N ILE A 36 11.84 -19.34 -24.78
CA ILE A 36 10.41 -19.72 -24.80
C ILE A 36 9.77 -19.44 -23.44
N PHE A 37 10.44 -19.81 -22.35
CA PHE A 37 9.94 -19.64 -20.99
C PHE A 37 9.76 -18.17 -20.59
N MET A 38 10.55 -17.26 -21.19
CA MET A 38 10.52 -15.83 -20.91
C MET A 38 9.59 -15.02 -21.82
N GLN A 39 8.90 -15.64 -22.77
CA GLN A 39 7.92 -14.97 -23.64
C GLN A 39 6.65 -14.55 -22.87
N ASP A 40 6.06 -13.41 -23.30
CA ASP A 40 4.83 -12.78 -22.82
C ASP A 40 4.62 -12.85 -21.29
N SER A 41 3.99 -13.92 -20.82
CA SER A 41 3.70 -14.23 -19.41
C SER A 41 4.93 -14.30 -18.50
N GLY A 42 6.07 -14.83 -18.96
CA GLY A 42 7.29 -14.92 -18.16
C GLY A 42 7.87 -13.54 -17.85
N ARG A 43 7.65 -12.55 -18.73
CA ARG A 43 8.05 -11.15 -18.55
C ARG A 43 7.17 -10.42 -17.55
N ALA A 44 5.87 -10.72 -17.54
CA ALA A 44 4.94 -10.16 -16.57
C ALA A 44 5.35 -10.48 -15.12
N ILE A 45 5.86 -11.69 -14.84
CA ILE A 45 6.37 -12.05 -13.50
C ILE A 45 7.51 -11.11 -13.05
N TYR A 46 8.36 -10.67 -13.98
CA TYR A 46 9.45 -9.74 -13.64
C TYR A 46 8.91 -8.35 -13.31
N GLN A 47 7.99 -7.84 -14.13
CA GLN A 47 7.40 -6.51 -13.99
C GLN A 47 6.47 -6.42 -12.78
N ASP A 48 5.64 -7.45 -12.56
CA ASP A 48 4.57 -7.43 -11.56
C ASP A 48 5.03 -7.89 -10.17
N PHE A 49 6.14 -8.65 -10.09
CA PHE A 49 6.61 -9.23 -8.84
C PHE A 49 8.09 -9.02 -8.57
N ILE A 50 8.99 -9.53 -9.41
CA ILE A 50 10.43 -9.56 -9.09
C ILE A 50 10.99 -8.14 -8.92
N VAL A 51 10.80 -7.26 -9.91
CA VAL A 51 11.33 -5.89 -9.87
C VAL A 51 10.71 -5.07 -8.73
N PRO A 52 9.38 -5.03 -8.53
CA PRO A 52 8.79 -4.32 -7.39
C PRO A 52 9.30 -4.81 -6.03
N GLN A 53 9.44 -6.13 -5.85
CA GLN A 53 9.96 -6.67 -4.59
C GLN A 53 11.45 -6.34 -4.40
N MET A 54 12.25 -6.35 -5.47
CA MET A 54 13.65 -5.92 -5.41
C MET A 54 13.77 -4.43 -5.05
N VAL A 55 12.97 -3.55 -5.66
CA VAL A 55 12.96 -2.13 -5.33
C VAL A 55 12.63 -1.93 -3.86
N GLU A 56 11.57 -2.58 -3.36
CA GLU A 56 11.18 -2.44 -1.96
C GLU A 56 12.22 -3.01 -0.98
N LEU A 57 12.89 -4.10 -1.35
CA LEU A 57 13.94 -4.72 -0.55
C LEU A 57 15.24 -3.90 -0.51
N LEU A 58 15.66 -3.38 -1.66
CA LEU A 58 16.97 -2.74 -1.82
C LEU A 58 16.94 -1.24 -1.49
N THR A 59 15.81 -0.57 -1.65
CA THR A 59 15.71 0.90 -1.41
C THR A 59 16.25 1.34 -0.05
N PRO A 60 15.92 0.71 1.09
CA PRO A 60 16.46 1.13 2.39
C PRO A 60 18.00 1.02 2.46
N LEU A 61 18.55 -0.08 1.97
CA LEU A 61 19.99 -0.31 1.91
C LEU A 61 20.67 0.75 1.02
N PHE A 62 20.11 0.98 -0.16
CA PHE A 62 20.63 1.93 -1.14
C PHE A 62 20.48 3.37 -0.64
N ARG A 63 19.46 3.73 0.15
CA ARG A 63 19.39 5.07 0.77
C ARG A 63 20.53 5.29 1.76
N SER A 64 20.83 4.29 2.58
CA SER A 64 21.87 4.38 3.62
C SER A 64 23.31 4.39 3.09
N ARG A 65 23.53 4.05 1.82
CA ARG A 65 24.87 3.94 1.24
C ARG A 65 25.02 4.69 -0.07
N ALA A 66 26.19 5.28 -0.29
CA ALA A 66 26.52 5.94 -1.55
C ALA A 66 27.07 4.94 -2.60
N ARG A 67 27.65 3.84 -2.14
CA ARG A 67 28.37 2.85 -2.96
C ARG A 67 27.87 1.46 -2.61
N ILE A 68 27.49 0.69 -3.62
CA ILE A 68 26.96 -0.67 -3.50
C ILE A 68 27.81 -1.61 -4.36
N SER A 69 28.31 -2.69 -3.76
CA SER A 69 28.87 -3.86 -4.46
C SER A 69 27.84 -4.98 -4.59
N VAL A 70 27.75 -5.55 -5.78
CA VAL A 70 26.77 -6.60 -6.10
C VAL A 70 27.47 -7.84 -6.62
N LEU A 71 27.04 -9.00 -6.14
CA LEU A 71 27.29 -10.31 -6.71
C LEU A 71 25.96 -10.91 -7.23
N GLU A 72 25.90 -11.32 -8.48
CA GLU A 72 24.72 -11.96 -9.07
C GLU A 72 25.05 -13.38 -9.55
N ILE A 73 24.28 -14.36 -9.10
CA ILE A 73 24.51 -15.78 -9.36
C ILE A 73 23.40 -16.25 -10.30
N GLY A 74 23.79 -16.71 -11.48
CA GLY A 74 22.88 -17.09 -12.57
C GLY A 74 22.05 -15.93 -13.12
N PRO A 75 22.63 -14.77 -13.48
CA PRO A 75 21.88 -13.64 -14.05
C PRO A 75 21.19 -13.97 -15.39
N GLY A 76 21.63 -15.01 -16.11
CA GLY A 76 21.17 -15.29 -17.46
C GLY A 76 21.67 -14.24 -18.46
N PRO A 77 20.91 -13.95 -19.54
CA PRO A 77 21.38 -13.08 -20.61
C PRO A 77 21.40 -11.59 -20.26
N ARG A 78 20.75 -11.17 -19.16
CA ARG A 78 20.67 -9.77 -18.67
C ARG A 78 20.45 -9.77 -17.15
N SER A 79 21.12 -8.86 -16.44
CA SER A 79 20.90 -8.68 -15.00
C SER A 79 19.51 -8.08 -14.73
N VAL A 80 18.79 -8.64 -13.76
CA VAL A 80 17.51 -8.08 -13.31
C VAL A 80 17.66 -6.74 -12.61
N LEU A 81 18.86 -6.42 -12.10
CA LEU A 81 19.17 -5.12 -11.52
C LEU A 81 19.17 -3.99 -12.57
N GLY A 82 19.25 -4.34 -13.86
CA GLY A 82 19.11 -3.40 -14.97
C GLY A 82 17.75 -2.71 -15.03
N ASP A 83 16.72 -3.35 -14.48
CA ASP A 83 15.33 -2.84 -14.47
C ASP A 83 15.02 -2.01 -13.20
N LEU A 84 15.98 -1.83 -12.29
CA LEU A 84 15.80 -0.93 -11.15
C LEU A 84 15.71 0.54 -11.58
N PRO A 85 15.03 1.40 -10.78
CA PRO A 85 15.04 2.85 -10.98
C PRO A 85 16.46 3.43 -11.09
N CYS A 86 16.67 4.41 -11.97
CA CYS A 86 18.00 4.96 -12.29
C CYS A 86 18.78 5.44 -11.05
N HIS A 87 18.09 6.02 -10.06
CA HIS A 87 18.73 6.50 -8.83
C HIS A 87 19.32 5.35 -7.98
N LEU A 88 18.75 4.14 -8.05
CA LEU A 88 19.32 2.96 -7.41
C LEU A 88 20.48 2.40 -8.24
N LYS A 89 20.31 2.27 -9.56
CA LYS A 89 21.36 1.75 -10.46
C LYS A 89 22.67 2.54 -10.40
N ARG A 90 22.60 3.87 -10.27
CA ARG A 90 23.77 4.76 -10.13
C ARG A 90 24.59 4.52 -8.86
N LYS A 91 24.01 3.87 -7.84
CA LYS A 91 24.71 3.50 -6.61
C LYS A 91 25.49 2.19 -6.73
N ILE A 92 25.22 1.37 -7.74
CA ILE A 92 25.99 0.16 -8.03
C ILE A 92 27.35 0.59 -8.60
N LYS A 93 28.41 0.33 -7.84
CA LYS A 93 29.79 0.71 -8.19
C LYS A 93 30.65 -0.48 -8.59
N ARG A 94 30.31 -1.67 -8.11
CA ARG A 94 30.98 -2.94 -8.43
C ARG A 94 29.93 -3.99 -8.73
N PHE A 95 30.13 -4.73 -9.82
CA PHE A 95 29.24 -5.80 -10.25
C PHE A 95 30.07 -7.03 -10.63
N VAL A 96 29.75 -8.16 -10.00
CA VAL A 96 30.36 -9.47 -10.24
C VAL A 96 29.25 -10.47 -10.51
N ALA A 97 29.46 -11.40 -11.45
CA ALA A 97 28.49 -12.44 -11.75
C ALA A 97 29.10 -13.83 -11.96
N PHE A 98 28.37 -14.87 -11.53
CA PHE A 98 28.65 -16.27 -11.87
C PHE A 98 27.59 -16.76 -12.86
N GLU A 99 27.98 -16.97 -14.13
CA GLU A 99 27.11 -17.46 -15.19
C GLU A 99 27.77 -18.66 -15.89
N PRO A 100 27.37 -19.91 -15.55
CA PRO A 100 27.99 -21.10 -16.11
C PRO A 100 27.67 -21.32 -17.60
N ASN A 101 26.56 -20.77 -18.12
CA ASN A 101 26.21 -20.93 -19.53
C ASN A 101 26.99 -19.91 -20.38
N VAL A 102 27.88 -20.38 -21.27
CA VAL A 102 28.80 -19.53 -22.02
C VAL A 102 28.07 -18.59 -22.97
N VAL A 103 26.92 -19.02 -23.52
CA VAL A 103 26.10 -18.19 -24.40
C VAL A 103 25.43 -17.05 -23.62
N PHE A 104 24.95 -17.32 -22.41
CA PHE A 104 24.40 -16.29 -21.53
C PHE A 104 25.47 -15.34 -21.01
N ALA A 105 26.63 -15.83 -20.58
CA ALA A 105 27.75 -14.99 -20.16
C ALA A 105 28.15 -14.01 -21.28
N ALA A 106 28.27 -14.49 -22.53
CA ALA A 106 28.57 -13.63 -23.67
C ALA A 106 27.44 -12.61 -23.98
N LYS A 107 26.17 -13.00 -23.85
CA LYS A 107 25.03 -12.08 -23.99
C LYS A 107 25.02 -11.02 -22.88
N LEU A 108 25.35 -11.40 -21.64
CA LEU A 108 25.44 -10.50 -20.48
C LEU A 108 26.60 -9.51 -20.62
N GLU A 109 27.79 -9.99 -21.00
CA GLU A 109 28.95 -9.14 -21.31
C GLU A 109 28.59 -8.10 -22.36
N LYS A 110 27.94 -8.50 -23.46
CA LYS A 110 27.48 -7.60 -24.51
C LYS A 110 26.44 -6.60 -24.02
N TRP A 111 25.54 -7.03 -23.13
CA TRP A 111 24.51 -6.16 -22.56
C TRP A 111 25.11 -5.11 -21.61
N LEU A 112 26.06 -5.49 -20.76
CA LEU A 112 26.78 -4.57 -19.87
C LEU A 112 27.71 -3.62 -20.65
N SER A 113 28.32 -4.10 -21.72
CA SER A 113 29.23 -3.34 -22.60
C SER A 113 28.49 -2.53 -23.67
N SER A 114 27.17 -2.35 -23.53
CA SER A 114 26.35 -1.74 -24.57
C SER A 114 26.87 -0.35 -24.97
N ASN A 115 26.85 -0.14 -26.28
CA ASN A 115 27.44 0.93 -27.11
C ASN A 115 27.48 2.33 -26.42
N PRO A 116 28.45 3.25 -26.70
CA PRO A 116 28.63 4.60 -26.09
C PRO A 116 27.45 5.59 -26.23
N ALA A 117 26.36 5.03 -26.70
CA ALA A 117 25.21 5.55 -27.35
C ALA A 117 24.01 5.54 -26.39
N THR A 118 23.85 4.44 -25.66
CA THR A 118 22.86 4.23 -24.60
C THR A 118 23.56 4.30 -23.25
N GLU A 119 22.96 4.97 -22.25
CA GLU A 119 23.50 4.96 -20.88
C GLU A 119 23.69 3.48 -20.45
N PRO A 120 24.89 3.06 -20.05
CA PRO A 120 25.14 1.66 -19.72
C PRO A 120 24.18 1.22 -18.60
N PRO A 121 23.77 -0.07 -18.56
CA PRO A 121 22.81 -0.53 -17.56
C PRO A 121 23.19 -0.16 -16.13
N PHE A 122 24.50 -0.15 -15.85
CA PHE A 122 25.09 0.37 -14.63
C PHE A 122 26.05 1.53 -14.97
N PRO A 123 25.59 2.79 -14.95
CA PRO A 123 26.34 3.91 -15.50
C PRO A 123 27.51 4.40 -14.63
N CYS A 124 27.66 3.87 -13.42
CA CYS A 124 28.64 4.35 -12.46
C CYS A 124 29.54 3.23 -11.90
N LEU A 125 29.76 2.17 -12.67
CA LEU A 125 30.73 1.15 -12.31
C LEU A 125 32.14 1.74 -12.28
N GLU A 126 32.91 1.37 -11.26
CA GLU A 126 34.28 1.87 -11.05
C GLU A 126 35.34 0.94 -11.64
N SER A 127 34.95 -0.30 -11.91
CA SER A 127 35.74 -1.30 -12.61
C SER A 127 34.89 -1.94 -13.70
N LEU A 128 35.54 -2.60 -14.66
CA LEU A 128 34.83 -3.48 -15.58
C LEU A 128 34.05 -4.55 -14.79
N PRO A 129 32.84 -4.93 -15.24
CA PRO A 129 32.13 -6.07 -14.68
C PRO A 129 32.98 -7.33 -14.71
N ASP A 130 32.99 -8.09 -13.62
CA ASP A 130 33.69 -9.38 -13.55
C ASP A 130 32.68 -10.52 -13.75
N ILE A 131 32.82 -11.30 -14.82
CA ILE A 131 31.89 -12.38 -15.19
C ILE A 131 32.63 -13.71 -15.18
N HIS A 132 32.39 -14.49 -14.14
CA HIS A 132 32.90 -15.85 -14.01
C HIS A 132 32.05 -16.80 -14.83
N ARG A 133 32.65 -17.37 -15.89
CA ARG A 133 32.03 -18.40 -16.73
C ARG A 133 32.11 -19.78 -16.08
N ALA A 134 31.66 -19.86 -14.83
CA ALA A 134 31.74 -21.02 -13.97
C ALA A 134 30.54 -21.06 -13.02
N PRO A 135 30.13 -22.25 -12.53
CA PRO A 135 29.10 -22.34 -11.50
C PRO A 135 29.60 -21.76 -10.18
N PHE A 136 28.71 -21.14 -9.42
CA PHE A 136 28.98 -20.79 -8.03
C PHE A 136 29.05 -22.07 -7.20
N VAL A 137 30.16 -22.29 -6.48
CA VAL A 137 30.48 -23.56 -5.80
C VAL A 137 30.22 -23.45 -4.28
N SER A 138 30.08 -24.55 -3.53
CA SER A 138 29.98 -24.51 -2.05
C SER A 138 31.34 -24.84 -1.38
N HIS A 139 31.54 -24.46 -0.11
CA HIS A 139 32.79 -24.70 0.65
C HIS A 139 33.35 -26.13 0.58
N GLY A 140 32.48 -27.14 0.46
CA GLY A 140 32.88 -28.55 0.42
C GLY A 140 33.53 -29.02 -0.88
N ASP A 141 33.37 -28.28 -1.98
CA ASP A 141 33.84 -28.67 -3.32
C ASP A 141 35.10 -27.92 -3.77
N ILE A 142 35.50 -26.88 -3.04
CA ILE A 142 36.71 -26.07 -3.32
C ILE A 142 37.98 -26.93 -3.19
N GLY A 143 37.96 -27.96 -2.34
CA GLY A 143 39.10 -28.85 -2.10
C GLY A 143 39.33 -29.96 -3.14
N ARG A 144 38.50 -30.10 -4.19
CA ARG A 144 38.66 -31.19 -5.19
C ARG A 144 39.11 -30.75 -6.58
N ASN A 145 39.03 -29.48 -6.92
CA ASN A 145 39.43 -29.00 -8.24
C ASN A 145 40.20 -27.67 -8.15
N ARG A 146 41.52 -27.77 -8.39
CA ARG A 146 42.51 -26.72 -8.68
C ARG A 146 43.21 -26.04 -7.49
N GLU A 147 44.46 -26.47 -7.27
CA GLU A 147 45.54 -25.62 -6.77
C GLU A 147 45.73 -24.45 -7.77
N GLY A 148 45.28 -23.23 -7.43
CA GLY A 148 45.51 -22.07 -8.29
C GLY A 148 44.81 -20.76 -7.94
N ASP A 149 43.59 -20.77 -7.37
CA ASP A 149 42.83 -19.54 -7.10
C ASP A 149 42.60 -19.31 -5.61
N THR A 150 43.60 -18.73 -4.95
CA THR A 150 43.52 -18.25 -3.56
C THR A 150 42.90 -16.85 -3.42
N ARG A 151 42.35 -16.26 -4.50
CA ARG A 151 41.79 -14.91 -4.50
C ARG A 151 40.32 -14.80 -4.07
N ASP A 152 39.56 -15.90 -4.13
CA ASP A 152 38.08 -15.88 -4.07
C ASP A 152 37.50 -15.82 -2.63
N ASN A 153 38.33 -16.01 -1.60
CA ASN A 153 37.87 -16.13 -0.19
C ASN A 153 37.76 -14.79 0.57
N ASP A 154 38.29 -13.69 0.04
CA ASP A 154 38.33 -12.39 0.74
C ASP A 154 37.34 -11.34 0.20
N GLU A 155 36.58 -11.66 -0.85
CA GLU A 155 35.69 -10.69 -1.49
C GLU A 155 34.35 -10.55 -0.78
N ARG A 156 34.00 -9.31 -0.40
CA ARG A 156 32.75 -8.99 0.31
C ARG A 156 31.81 -8.13 -0.52
N TYR A 157 30.52 -8.41 -0.41
CA TYR A 157 29.45 -7.79 -1.21
C TYR A 157 28.34 -7.17 -0.35
N ASP A 158 27.75 -6.06 -0.81
CA ASP A 158 26.57 -5.46 -0.19
C ASP A 158 25.29 -6.21 -0.53
N VAL A 159 25.19 -6.69 -1.77
CA VAL A 159 24.03 -7.44 -2.26
C VAL A 159 24.53 -8.69 -2.97
N ILE A 160 23.99 -9.84 -2.59
CA ILE A 160 24.18 -11.10 -3.31
C ILE A 160 22.82 -11.59 -3.78
N LEU A 161 22.70 -11.87 -5.07
CA LEU A 161 21.42 -12.19 -5.69
C LEU A 161 21.51 -13.57 -6.37
N PHE A 162 20.66 -14.50 -5.94
CA PHE A 162 20.43 -15.76 -6.65
C PHE A 162 19.29 -15.58 -7.64
N CYS A 163 19.65 -15.33 -8.89
CA CYS A 163 18.74 -15.23 -10.01
C CYS A 163 18.34 -16.63 -10.47
N HIS A 164 17.06 -16.80 -10.82
CA HIS A 164 16.52 -18.07 -11.30
C HIS A 164 16.72 -19.27 -10.36
N SER A 165 16.68 -19.08 -9.04
CA SER A 165 16.76 -20.13 -8.01
C SER A 165 18.12 -20.83 -7.86
N LEU A 166 18.26 -21.58 -6.77
CA LEU A 166 19.34 -22.54 -6.51
C LEU A 166 19.19 -23.83 -7.36
N TYR A 167 18.78 -23.74 -8.64
CA TYR A 167 18.62 -24.95 -9.46
C TYR A 167 19.96 -25.61 -9.75
N GLY A 168 20.03 -26.93 -9.54
CA GLY A 168 21.28 -27.69 -9.66
C GLY A 168 22.20 -27.59 -8.44
N MET A 169 21.90 -26.70 -7.49
CA MET A 169 22.67 -26.51 -6.26
C MET A 169 22.08 -27.34 -5.12
N ASN A 170 22.78 -28.41 -4.72
CA ASN A 170 22.36 -29.29 -3.64
C ASN A 170 23.53 -29.61 -2.70
N PRO A 171 23.32 -29.58 -1.36
CA PRO A 171 22.14 -29.08 -0.67
C PRO A 171 22.07 -27.54 -0.71
N LYS A 172 20.88 -27.00 -1.00
CA LYS A 172 20.60 -25.55 -1.14
C LYS A 172 21.12 -24.69 0.04
N PRO A 173 20.96 -25.08 1.33
CA PRO A 173 21.43 -24.28 2.47
C PRO A 173 22.91 -23.90 2.43
N LYS A 174 23.80 -24.79 1.97
CA LYS A 174 25.26 -24.54 1.94
C LYS A 174 25.66 -23.37 1.05
N PHE A 175 24.89 -23.12 -0.01
CA PHE A 175 25.13 -21.99 -0.92
C PHE A 175 24.69 -20.67 -0.30
N ILE A 176 23.62 -20.70 0.50
CA ILE A 176 23.17 -19.54 1.28
C ILE A 176 24.17 -19.23 2.40
N GLU A 177 24.71 -20.24 3.09
CA GLU A 177 25.79 -20.07 4.08
C GLU A 177 26.99 -19.36 3.47
N ARG A 178 27.52 -19.88 2.34
CA ARG A 178 28.62 -19.23 1.62
C ARG A 178 28.30 -17.78 1.24
N ALA A 179 27.09 -17.52 0.72
CA ALA A 179 26.69 -16.16 0.37
C ALA A 179 26.63 -15.24 1.61
N LEU A 180 26.10 -15.71 2.73
CA LEU A 180 26.03 -14.93 3.98
C LEU A 180 27.43 -14.57 4.50
N GLU A 181 28.41 -15.47 4.37
CA GLU A 181 29.81 -15.20 4.70
C GLU A 181 30.44 -14.16 3.76
N MET A 182 30.06 -14.13 2.50
CA MET A 182 30.53 -13.14 1.52
C MET A 182 29.87 -11.76 1.68
N LEU A 183 28.97 -11.55 2.64
CA LEU A 183 28.42 -10.22 2.92
C LEU A 183 29.43 -9.32 3.65
N VAL A 184 29.43 -8.02 3.34
CA VAL A 184 30.22 -7.01 4.08
C VAL A 184 29.93 -7.01 5.60
N GLU A 185 30.94 -6.62 6.39
CA GLU A 185 30.85 -6.58 7.85
C GLU A 185 30.16 -5.31 8.40
N PRO A 186 29.63 -5.35 9.64
CA PRO A 186 29.03 -4.19 10.30
C PRO A 186 29.98 -2.97 10.30
N PRO A 187 29.45 -1.74 10.23
CA PRO A 187 28.05 -1.37 10.44
C PRO A 187 27.15 -1.58 9.21
N GLY A 188 27.71 -2.11 8.12
CA GLY A 188 27.04 -2.33 6.85
C GLY A 188 26.13 -3.58 6.80
N ARG A 189 24.83 -3.37 6.52
CA ARG A 189 23.84 -4.44 6.29
C ARG A 189 24.01 -5.02 4.88
N GLY A 190 24.75 -6.11 4.73
CA GLY A 190 24.71 -6.90 3.50
C GLY A 190 23.40 -7.68 3.39
N LEU A 191 22.97 -7.98 2.16
CA LEU A 191 21.73 -8.71 1.90
C LEU A 191 21.93 -9.83 0.87
N VAL A 192 21.41 -11.02 1.15
CA VAL A 192 21.27 -12.10 0.17
C VAL A 192 19.81 -12.18 -0.25
N ALA A 193 19.50 -12.15 -1.54
CA ALA A 193 18.15 -12.33 -2.06
C ALA A 193 18.09 -13.56 -2.97
N VAL A 194 17.02 -14.35 -2.84
CA VAL A 194 16.77 -15.56 -3.63
C VAL A 194 15.39 -15.43 -4.27
N PHE A 195 15.35 -15.51 -5.60
CA PHE A 195 14.09 -15.64 -6.33
C PHE A 195 13.89 -17.09 -6.76
N HIS A 196 12.91 -17.75 -6.16
CA HIS A 196 12.58 -19.14 -6.40
C HIS A 196 11.32 -19.28 -7.24
N ARG A 197 11.38 -20.10 -8.29
CA ARG A 197 10.27 -20.35 -9.23
C ARG A 197 9.46 -21.59 -8.82
N ASP A 198 9.23 -21.72 -7.53
CA ASP A 198 8.26 -22.64 -6.94
C ASP A 198 7.79 -22.05 -5.60
N GLY A 199 6.61 -22.45 -5.17
CA GLY A 199 6.06 -22.05 -3.87
C GLY A 199 6.74 -22.74 -2.68
N LYS A 200 7.64 -23.72 -2.91
CA LYS A 200 8.29 -24.50 -1.85
C LYS A 200 9.81 -24.44 -1.97
N LEU A 201 10.42 -23.59 -1.17
CA LEU A 201 11.86 -23.57 -0.97
C LEU A 201 12.17 -24.16 0.41
N ASP A 202 13.02 -25.19 0.47
CA ASP A 202 13.50 -25.75 1.74
C ASP A 202 14.90 -25.21 2.03
N LEU A 203 15.02 -24.49 3.14
CA LEU A 203 16.25 -23.86 3.61
C LEU A 203 16.53 -24.19 5.08
N ASP A 204 15.90 -25.25 5.60
CA ASP A 204 16.08 -25.69 6.98
C ASP A 204 15.88 -24.56 8.01
N LYS A 205 16.94 -24.21 8.77
CA LYS A 205 16.91 -23.35 9.97
C LYS A 205 17.00 -21.85 9.69
N PHE A 206 17.03 -21.43 8.42
CA PHE A 206 17.18 -20.02 8.09
C PHE A 206 15.90 -19.22 8.35
N VAL A 207 16.06 -18.11 9.05
CA VAL A 207 15.03 -17.10 9.24
C VAL A 207 15.23 -16.01 8.19
N CYS A 208 14.21 -15.72 7.42
CA CYS A 208 14.30 -14.66 6.43
C CYS A 208 14.24 -13.27 7.10
N HIS A 209 14.98 -12.33 6.55
CA HIS A 209 14.79 -10.90 6.82
C HIS A 209 13.45 -10.43 6.23
N ARG A 210 13.13 -10.93 5.03
CA ARG A 210 11.90 -10.65 4.33
C ARG A 210 11.59 -11.76 3.33
N THR A 211 10.31 -11.99 3.09
CA THR A 211 9.84 -12.84 2.00
C THR A 211 8.54 -12.32 1.40
N ALA A 212 8.29 -12.65 0.13
CA ALA A 212 7.07 -12.33 -0.60
C ALA A 212 6.73 -13.47 -1.56
N CYS A 213 5.44 -13.68 -1.83
CA CYS A 213 4.94 -14.74 -2.72
C CYS A 213 4.14 -14.15 -3.88
N PHE A 214 4.20 -14.81 -5.03
CA PHE A 214 3.38 -14.52 -6.21
C PHE A 214 2.73 -15.82 -6.70
N PRO A 215 1.63 -16.25 -6.08
CA PRO A 215 1.03 -17.57 -6.31
C PRO A 215 0.36 -17.68 -7.69
N THR A 216 0.01 -16.54 -8.31
CA THR A 216 -0.72 -16.45 -9.58
C THR A 216 0.19 -16.38 -10.81
N GLY A 217 1.50 -16.60 -10.66
CA GLY A 217 2.40 -16.63 -11.81
C GLY A 217 2.00 -17.75 -12.80
N GLU A 218 1.98 -17.40 -14.08
CA GLU A 218 1.64 -18.32 -15.17
C GLU A 218 2.71 -18.26 -16.26
N ILE A 219 2.83 -19.36 -17.00
CA ILE A 219 3.70 -19.47 -18.17
C ILE A 219 2.84 -19.95 -19.34
N CYS A 220 2.95 -19.22 -20.44
CA CYS A 220 2.31 -19.48 -21.71
C CYS A 220 3.33 -20.06 -22.68
N VAL A 221 2.96 -21.14 -23.35
CA VAL A 221 3.77 -21.74 -24.42
C VAL A 221 2.87 -22.05 -25.62
N GLN A 222 3.36 -21.78 -26.82
CA GLN A 222 2.64 -22.11 -28.04
C GLN A 222 2.48 -23.63 -28.18
N ASN A 223 1.27 -24.07 -28.55
CA ASN A 223 0.97 -25.48 -28.83
C ASN A 223 1.46 -25.88 -30.24
N ASP A 224 2.78 -25.82 -30.43
CA ASP A 224 3.48 -26.24 -31.64
C ASP A 224 4.48 -27.36 -31.30
N ASP A 225 4.59 -28.37 -32.15
CA ASP A 225 5.39 -29.57 -31.87
C ASP A 225 6.88 -29.26 -31.63
N ASN A 226 7.46 -28.34 -32.39
CA ASN A 226 8.88 -27.97 -32.23
C ASN A 226 9.08 -27.15 -30.96
N VAL A 227 8.17 -26.22 -30.68
CA VAL A 227 8.19 -25.41 -29.45
C VAL A 227 8.04 -26.31 -28.22
N LEU A 228 7.13 -27.28 -28.26
CA LEU A 228 6.88 -28.21 -27.16
C LEU A 228 8.05 -29.17 -26.91
N ASP A 229 8.75 -29.61 -27.94
CA ASP A 229 9.95 -30.45 -27.77
C ASP A 229 11.08 -29.70 -27.04
N ILE A 230 11.32 -28.44 -27.43
CA ILE A 230 12.32 -27.58 -26.78
C ILE A 230 11.89 -27.29 -25.34
N PHE A 231 10.63 -26.89 -25.14
CA PHE A 231 10.08 -26.60 -23.82
C PHE A 231 10.12 -27.82 -22.89
N ALA A 232 9.67 -28.99 -23.35
CA ALA A 232 9.66 -30.21 -22.53
C ALA A 232 11.08 -30.63 -22.15
N SER A 233 12.04 -30.56 -23.06
CA SER A 233 13.46 -30.84 -22.78
C SER A 233 14.05 -29.87 -21.75
N PHE A 234 13.72 -28.58 -21.87
CA PHE A 234 14.12 -27.55 -20.92
C PHE A 234 13.55 -27.80 -19.51
N ILE A 235 12.24 -28.09 -19.40
CA ILE A 235 11.59 -28.38 -18.12
C ILE A 235 12.13 -29.69 -17.50
N ALA A 236 12.32 -30.73 -18.31
CA ALA A 236 12.90 -32.00 -17.87
C ALA A 236 14.36 -31.83 -17.41
N GLY A 237 15.10 -30.93 -18.05
CA GLY A 237 16.50 -30.61 -17.76
C GLY A 237 17.50 -31.54 -18.47
N PHE A 238 17.08 -32.25 -19.52
CA PHE A 238 17.93 -33.10 -20.34
C PHE A 238 17.30 -33.31 -21.72
N VAL A 239 18.11 -33.74 -22.68
CA VAL A 239 17.68 -34.12 -24.03
C VAL A 239 17.69 -35.63 -24.17
N LEU A 240 16.80 -36.13 -25.01
CA LEU A 240 16.74 -37.53 -25.40
C LEU A 240 17.86 -37.84 -26.39
N GLN A 241 18.57 -38.95 -26.22
CA GLN A 241 19.60 -39.38 -27.15
C GLN A 241 18.95 -40.03 -28.39
N GLU A 242 19.51 -39.79 -29.58
CA GLU A 242 19.03 -40.39 -30.82
C GLU A 242 19.09 -41.92 -30.74
N GLY A 243 17.94 -42.59 -30.86
CA GLY A 243 17.81 -44.05 -30.71
C GLY A 243 16.38 -44.58 -30.78
N GLU A 244 16.21 -45.90 -30.66
CA GLU A 244 14.89 -46.55 -30.65
C GLU A 244 14.05 -46.09 -29.44
N GLY A 245 12.85 -45.54 -29.70
CA GLY A 245 11.92 -45.06 -28.67
C GLY A 245 11.94 -43.55 -28.41
N GLU A 246 12.83 -42.79 -29.05
CA GLU A 246 12.90 -41.34 -28.92
C GLU A 246 11.62 -40.65 -29.42
N ASN A 247 11.20 -40.93 -30.65
CA ASN A 247 10.01 -40.32 -31.25
C ASN A 247 8.74 -40.62 -30.44
N ALA A 248 8.63 -41.83 -29.88
CA ALA A 248 7.53 -42.20 -29.00
C ALA A 248 7.54 -41.41 -27.69
N THR A 249 8.72 -41.15 -27.12
CA THR A 249 8.88 -40.37 -25.89
C THR A 249 8.60 -38.89 -26.12
N ARG A 250 9.05 -38.30 -27.25
CA ARG A 250 8.70 -36.91 -27.63
C ARG A 250 7.19 -36.74 -27.82
N LEU A 251 6.54 -37.69 -28.51
CA LEU A 251 5.08 -37.69 -28.64
C LEU A 251 4.37 -37.74 -27.29
N GLU A 252 4.87 -38.57 -26.36
CA GLU A 252 4.33 -38.66 -25.00
C GLU A 252 4.59 -37.40 -24.17
N TRP A 253 5.76 -36.76 -24.33
CA TRP A 253 6.05 -35.46 -23.71
C TRP A 253 5.11 -34.36 -24.21
N ARG A 254 4.89 -34.26 -25.53
CA ARG A 254 3.91 -33.32 -26.11
C ARG A 254 2.51 -33.58 -25.56
N THR A 255 2.08 -34.84 -25.56
CA THR A 255 0.78 -35.25 -25.00
C THR A 255 0.67 -34.89 -23.52
N THR A 256 1.75 -35.07 -22.75
CA THR A 256 1.81 -34.72 -21.32
C THR A 256 1.69 -33.22 -21.12
N CYS A 257 2.43 -32.40 -21.89
CA CYS A 257 2.32 -30.94 -21.87
C CYS A 257 0.89 -30.50 -22.18
N GLN A 258 0.28 -31.03 -23.24
CA GLN A 258 -1.09 -30.71 -23.64
C GLN A 258 -2.11 -31.09 -22.57
N THR A 259 -2.01 -32.30 -22.01
CA THR A 259 -2.94 -32.83 -21.00
C THR A 259 -2.83 -32.11 -19.66
N MET A 260 -1.62 -31.70 -19.28
CA MET A 260 -1.36 -31.04 -17.99
C MET A 260 -1.54 -29.53 -18.04
N SER A 261 -1.72 -28.92 -19.20
CA SER A 261 -1.93 -27.47 -19.37
C SER A 261 -3.39 -27.03 -19.13
N ARG A 262 -3.63 -25.71 -19.12
CA ARG A 262 -4.97 -25.12 -19.33
C ARG A 262 -4.98 -24.49 -20.72
N ARG A 263 -6.14 -24.53 -21.38
CA ARG A 263 -6.43 -23.77 -22.60
C ARG A 263 -7.50 -22.72 -22.30
N THR A 264 -7.41 -21.58 -22.97
CA THR A 264 -8.40 -20.51 -22.87
C THR A 264 -9.06 -20.35 -24.24
N GLU A 265 -10.35 -20.01 -24.27
CA GLU A 265 -11.07 -19.76 -25.53
C GLU A 265 -10.48 -18.59 -26.31
N ALA A 266 -9.94 -17.59 -25.60
CA ALA A 266 -9.29 -16.43 -26.18
C ALA A 266 -7.96 -16.76 -26.89
N GLN A 267 -7.24 -17.81 -26.46
CA GLN A 267 -5.95 -18.22 -27.03
C GLN A 267 -5.88 -19.75 -27.18
N PRO A 268 -6.63 -20.33 -28.13
CA PRO A 268 -6.78 -21.78 -28.26
C PRO A 268 -5.48 -22.51 -28.65
N ASN A 269 -4.55 -21.79 -29.28
CA ASN A 269 -3.24 -22.31 -29.72
C ASN A 269 -2.14 -22.17 -28.65
N HIS A 270 -2.49 -21.82 -27.41
CA HIS A 270 -1.53 -21.65 -26.32
C HIS A 270 -1.86 -22.56 -25.13
N LEU A 271 -0.81 -23.03 -24.48
CA LEU A 271 -0.88 -23.87 -23.28
C LEU A 271 -0.39 -23.07 -22.07
N PHE A 272 -1.18 -23.06 -21.00
CA PHE A 272 -0.86 -22.34 -19.77
C PHE A 272 -0.47 -23.30 -18.65
N PHE A 273 0.62 -22.98 -17.95
CA PHE A 273 1.16 -23.71 -16.80
C PHE A 273 1.34 -22.78 -15.60
N SER A 274 1.09 -23.29 -14.40
CA SER A 274 1.23 -22.48 -13.19
C SER A 274 2.70 -22.41 -12.78
N SER A 275 3.21 -21.22 -12.51
CA SER A 275 4.58 -20.95 -12.05
C SER A 275 4.54 -19.94 -10.89
N PRO A 276 4.18 -20.39 -9.67
CA PRO A 276 4.25 -19.53 -8.50
C PRO A 276 5.70 -19.11 -8.26
N ASN A 277 5.90 -17.88 -7.78
CA ASN A 277 7.21 -17.35 -7.45
C ASN A 277 7.30 -16.96 -5.97
N LEU A 278 8.50 -17.07 -5.41
CA LEU A 278 8.82 -16.75 -4.03
C LEU A 278 10.10 -15.92 -4.02
N MET A 279 10.09 -14.78 -3.32
CA MET A 279 11.30 -14.07 -2.95
C MET A 279 11.61 -14.37 -1.49
N VAL A 280 12.85 -14.71 -1.17
CA VAL A 280 13.34 -14.79 0.21
C VAL A 280 14.63 -14.01 0.32
N ALA A 281 14.73 -13.14 1.33
CA ALA A 281 15.88 -12.32 1.61
C ALA A 281 16.45 -12.66 2.98
N PHE A 282 17.78 -12.67 3.08
CA PHE A 282 18.55 -13.02 4.26
C PHE A 282 19.56 -11.93 4.60
N THR A 283 19.94 -11.89 5.87
CA THR A 283 21.07 -11.09 6.36
C THR A 283 21.97 -11.99 7.19
N LYS A 284 23.12 -11.49 7.67
CA LYS A 284 24.00 -12.27 8.56
C LYS A 284 23.30 -12.80 9.82
N HIS A 285 22.19 -12.20 10.22
CA HIS A 285 21.37 -12.59 11.37
C HIS A 285 20.42 -13.76 11.13
N SER A 286 20.31 -14.25 9.89
CA SER A 286 19.37 -15.28 9.48
C SER A 286 19.61 -16.67 10.12
N THR A 287 20.73 -16.87 10.83
CA THR A 287 21.04 -18.08 11.61
C THR A 287 20.61 -18.00 13.08
N GLY A 288 20.04 -16.88 13.52
CA GLY A 288 19.72 -16.59 14.93
C GLY A 288 18.60 -17.43 15.56
N LEU A 289 17.99 -18.38 14.85
CA LEU A 289 16.86 -19.16 15.36
C LEU A 289 17.21 -19.97 16.63
N GLN A 290 18.45 -20.46 16.73
CA GLN A 290 18.88 -21.24 17.89
C GLN A 290 18.89 -20.42 19.17
N GLU A 291 19.23 -19.13 19.09
CA GLU A 291 19.17 -18.19 20.23
C GLU A 291 17.75 -18.11 20.77
N LEU A 292 16.76 -17.87 19.90
CA LEU A 292 15.35 -17.82 20.29
C LEU A 292 14.85 -19.14 20.88
N ALA A 293 15.28 -20.27 20.30
CA ALA A 293 14.92 -21.61 20.78
C ALA A 293 15.43 -21.93 22.20
N THR A 294 16.43 -21.19 22.70
CA THR A 294 16.86 -21.31 24.11
C THR A 294 16.00 -20.50 25.07
N LEU A 295 15.32 -19.46 24.57
CA LEU A 295 14.52 -18.52 25.35
C LEU A 295 13.03 -18.88 25.36
N VAL A 296 12.54 -19.55 24.31
CA VAL A 296 11.12 -19.84 24.12
C VAL A 296 10.93 -21.29 23.65
N PRO A 297 9.97 -22.04 24.22
CA PRO A 297 9.70 -23.41 23.80
C PRO A 297 9.35 -23.53 22.32
N LEU A 298 10.03 -24.43 21.61
CA LEU A 298 9.68 -24.81 20.23
C LEU A 298 8.50 -25.79 20.23
N LEU A 299 7.54 -25.56 19.34
CA LEU A 299 6.45 -26.49 19.11
C LEU A 299 6.95 -27.67 18.27
N LYS A 300 7.03 -28.86 18.87
CA LYS A 300 7.52 -30.10 18.22
C LYS A 300 6.45 -30.84 17.38
N ARG A 301 5.18 -30.45 17.48
CA ARG A 301 4.05 -31.12 16.82
C ARG A 301 3.45 -30.21 15.74
N ASP A 302 2.82 -30.82 14.74
CA ASP A 302 2.04 -30.10 13.74
C ASP A 302 0.91 -29.32 14.41
N LEU A 303 0.99 -27.99 14.39
CA LEU A 303 -0.07 -27.10 14.84
C LEU A 303 -1.30 -27.29 13.93
N PRO A 304 -2.51 -27.49 14.48
CA PRO A 304 -3.70 -27.68 13.65
C PRO A 304 -4.15 -26.35 13.02
N VAL A 305 -3.52 -25.98 11.90
CA VAL A 305 -3.89 -24.81 11.08
C VAL A 305 -5.04 -25.18 10.14
N LYS A 306 -6.14 -24.41 10.24
CA LYS A 306 -7.38 -24.66 9.50
C LYS A 306 -7.40 -24.01 8.12
N ASN A 307 -6.76 -22.85 7.98
CA ASN A 307 -6.64 -22.17 6.69
C ASN A 307 -5.76 -22.96 5.72
N TRP A 308 -6.23 -23.18 4.49
CA TRP A 308 -5.49 -24.01 3.53
C TRP A 308 -4.24 -23.33 2.96
N GLU A 309 -4.28 -22.01 2.72
CA GLU A 309 -3.13 -21.24 2.22
C GLU A 309 -2.00 -21.25 3.25
N ALA A 310 -2.33 -20.98 4.51
CA ALA A 310 -1.35 -21.01 5.60
C ALA A 310 -0.71 -22.41 5.77
N ARG A 311 -1.46 -23.51 5.52
CA ARG A 311 -0.91 -24.88 5.54
C ARG A 311 0.11 -25.14 4.44
N LEU A 312 0.09 -24.38 3.34
CA LEU A 312 1.06 -24.50 2.26
C LEU A 312 2.38 -23.80 2.60
N HIS A 313 2.36 -22.85 3.54
CA HIS A 313 3.54 -22.12 3.98
C HIS A 313 4.33 -22.94 5.01
N ARG A 314 5.65 -22.96 4.85
CA ARG A 314 6.57 -23.58 5.81
C ARG A 314 7.27 -22.50 6.65
N PRO A 315 6.85 -22.24 7.90
CA PRO A 315 7.56 -21.30 8.78
C PRO A 315 8.98 -21.80 9.07
N ALA A 316 9.89 -20.88 9.43
CA ALA A 316 11.23 -21.26 9.88
C ALA A 316 11.15 -22.05 11.20
N SER A 317 10.24 -21.63 12.08
CA SER A 317 9.86 -22.39 13.27
C SER A 317 8.56 -21.87 13.86
N ILE A 318 7.96 -22.66 14.74
CA ILE A 318 6.82 -22.25 15.55
C ILE A 318 7.26 -22.27 17.01
N VAL A 319 7.24 -21.11 17.66
CA VAL A 319 7.51 -20.96 19.10
C VAL A 319 6.19 -20.86 19.84
N ARG A 320 6.10 -21.48 21.01
CA ARG A 320 4.90 -21.47 21.86
C ARG A 320 5.25 -20.84 23.22
N PRO A 321 5.22 -19.49 23.33
CA PRO A 321 5.44 -18.83 24.60
C PRO A 321 4.35 -19.21 25.61
N THR A 322 4.74 -19.48 26.86
CA THR A 322 3.85 -19.84 27.97
C THR A 322 3.68 -18.73 29.01
N GLU A 323 4.44 -17.65 28.87
CA GLU A 323 4.43 -16.48 29.76
C GLU A 323 4.72 -15.20 28.96
N ILE A 324 4.29 -14.05 29.48
CA ILE A 324 4.40 -12.77 28.75
C ILE A 324 5.87 -12.42 28.44
N GLY A 325 6.79 -12.73 29.36
CA GLY A 325 8.24 -12.51 29.15
C GLY A 325 8.80 -13.25 27.94
N GLN A 326 8.28 -14.44 27.62
CA GLN A 326 8.69 -15.17 26.41
C GLN A 326 8.17 -14.51 25.13
N VAL A 327 7.00 -13.86 25.17
CA VAL A 327 6.51 -13.04 24.05
C VAL A 327 7.42 -11.82 23.86
N GLN A 328 7.86 -11.18 24.96
CA GLN A 328 8.84 -10.09 24.89
C GLN A 328 10.16 -10.58 24.26
N ASN A 329 10.67 -11.76 24.66
CA ASN A 329 11.86 -12.37 24.08
C ASN A 329 11.72 -12.57 22.55
N CYS A 330 10.56 -13.03 22.06
CA CYS A 330 10.29 -13.14 20.63
C CYS A 330 10.42 -11.78 19.92
N VAL A 331 9.82 -10.73 20.49
CA VAL A 331 9.85 -9.38 19.90
C VAL A 331 11.25 -8.77 19.96
N GLN A 332 11.94 -8.89 21.09
CA GLN A 332 13.32 -8.42 21.26
C GLN A 332 14.25 -9.08 20.24
N TRP A 333 14.13 -10.40 20.10
CA TRP A 333 14.87 -11.16 19.10
C TRP A 333 14.55 -10.67 17.68
N ALA A 334 13.27 -10.45 17.36
CA ALA A 334 12.86 -9.94 16.05
C ALA A 334 13.43 -8.54 15.75
N LEU A 335 13.45 -7.65 16.75
CA LEU A 335 14.04 -6.31 16.65
C LEU A 335 15.56 -6.36 16.48
N GLN A 336 16.24 -7.18 17.27
CA GLN A 336 17.70 -7.37 17.22
C GLN A 336 18.15 -7.89 15.86
N HIS A 337 17.45 -8.90 15.34
CA HIS A 337 17.77 -9.56 14.07
C HIS A 337 17.06 -8.93 12.86
N LYS A 338 16.23 -7.91 13.09
CA LYS A 338 15.44 -7.17 12.07
C LYS A 338 14.64 -8.12 11.16
N THR A 339 13.92 -9.05 11.76
CA THR A 339 13.06 -10.00 11.06
C THR A 339 11.60 -9.79 11.45
N GLY A 340 10.69 -10.30 10.62
CA GLY A 340 9.27 -10.34 10.93
C GLY A 340 8.89 -11.56 11.78
N LEU A 341 7.72 -11.49 12.38
CA LEU A 341 7.02 -12.56 13.08
C LEU A 341 5.63 -12.72 12.49
N THR A 342 5.09 -13.93 12.56
CA THR A 342 3.64 -14.15 12.42
C THR A 342 3.06 -14.57 13.77
N VAL A 343 1.74 -14.40 13.94
CA VAL A 343 1.04 -14.75 15.16
C VAL A 343 -0.04 -15.78 14.84
N VAL A 344 -0.08 -16.86 15.62
CA VAL A 344 -1.12 -17.88 15.54
C VAL A 344 -2.01 -17.81 16.77
N GLY A 345 -3.27 -17.40 16.55
CA GLY A 345 -4.35 -17.59 17.51
C GLY A 345 -5.12 -18.88 17.18
N GLY A 346 -6.30 -18.74 16.55
CA GLY A 346 -7.13 -19.88 16.17
C GLY A 346 -6.74 -20.62 14.87
N GLY A 347 -5.68 -20.21 14.16
CA GLY A 347 -5.20 -20.87 12.94
C GLY A 347 -6.11 -20.76 11.68
N HIS A 348 -7.01 -19.77 11.62
CA HIS A 348 -7.94 -19.57 10.50
C HIS A 348 -7.52 -18.50 9.48
N SER A 349 -6.57 -17.64 9.84
CA SER A 349 -6.08 -16.61 8.92
C SER A 349 -5.03 -17.18 7.96
N ALA A 350 -5.04 -16.74 6.71
CA ALA A 350 -3.98 -17.04 5.76
C ALA A 350 -2.63 -16.38 6.15
N HIS A 351 -2.67 -15.41 7.06
CA HIS A 351 -1.52 -14.65 7.57
C HIS A 351 -0.79 -15.33 8.75
N CYS A 352 -1.36 -16.37 9.36
CA CYS A 352 -0.82 -16.91 10.60
C CYS A 352 0.49 -17.70 10.44
N LEU A 353 0.74 -18.25 9.24
CA LEU A 353 1.99 -18.90 8.87
C LEU A 353 2.55 -18.28 7.60
N TRP A 354 3.86 -18.12 7.55
CA TRP A 354 4.55 -17.52 6.42
C TRP A 354 5.89 -18.21 6.12
N PRO A 355 6.31 -18.37 4.85
CA PRO A 355 7.53 -19.10 4.51
C PRO A 355 8.78 -18.51 5.20
N HIS A 356 9.56 -19.34 5.89
CA HIS A 356 10.82 -18.96 6.56
C HIS A 356 10.70 -17.84 7.60
N VAL A 357 9.50 -17.61 8.15
CA VAL A 357 9.25 -16.66 9.24
C VAL A 357 8.97 -17.44 10.52
N VAL A 358 9.34 -16.88 11.68
CA VAL A 358 8.99 -17.48 12.97
C VAL A 358 7.54 -17.15 13.31
N ALA A 359 6.75 -18.19 13.60
CA ALA A 359 5.37 -18.05 14.04
C ALA A 359 5.28 -18.15 15.57
N VAL A 360 4.61 -17.19 16.19
CA VAL A 360 4.34 -17.14 17.62
C VAL A 360 2.96 -17.74 17.89
N ASP A 361 2.92 -18.95 18.42
CA ASP A 361 1.70 -19.67 18.78
C ASP A 361 1.20 -19.23 20.17
N MET A 362 0.07 -18.55 20.19
CA MET A 362 -0.57 -18.04 21.41
C MET A 362 -1.44 -19.07 22.11
N SER A 363 -1.47 -20.33 21.66
CA SER A 363 -2.32 -21.39 22.23
C SER A 363 -2.05 -21.77 23.70
N ALA A 364 -0.99 -21.25 24.32
CA ALA A 364 -0.76 -21.41 25.78
C ALA A 364 -1.42 -20.31 26.61
N PHE A 365 -1.86 -19.22 25.98
CA PHE A 365 -2.62 -18.14 26.58
C PHE A 365 -4.12 -18.41 26.36
N ASP A 366 -4.68 -19.39 27.05
CA ASP A 366 -6.02 -19.93 26.84
C ASP A 366 -7.00 -19.72 28.01
N LYS A 367 -6.66 -18.86 28.98
CA LYS A 367 -7.48 -18.60 30.17
C LYS A 367 -8.61 -17.58 29.92
N ILE A 368 -9.73 -17.82 30.61
CA ILE A 368 -10.91 -16.97 30.59
C ILE A 368 -11.30 -16.65 32.04
N HIS A 369 -11.37 -15.36 32.36
CA HIS A 369 -11.69 -14.87 33.70
C HIS A 369 -12.96 -14.00 33.68
N ILE A 370 -13.85 -14.23 34.65
CA ILE A 370 -15.06 -13.46 34.85
C ILE A 370 -14.82 -12.54 36.05
N CYS A 371 -14.71 -11.25 35.78
CA CYS A 371 -14.37 -10.24 36.78
C CYS A 371 -15.65 -9.59 37.31
N PRO A 372 -16.01 -9.82 38.59
CA PRO A 372 -17.19 -9.19 39.18
C PRO A 372 -17.01 -7.67 39.27
N VAL A 373 -18.14 -6.95 39.31
CA VAL A 373 -18.13 -5.49 39.45
C VAL A 373 -17.67 -5.13 40.86
N GLU A 374 -16.49 -4.51 40.98
CA GLU A 374 -16.00 -4.02 42.27
C GLU A 374 -16.89 -2.87 42.78
N HIS A 375 -17.41 -3.00 44.01
CA HIS A 375 -18.15 -1.95 44.70
C HIS A 375 -17.18 -0.86 45.18
N GLY A 376 -16.88 0.17 44.36
CA GLY A 376 -16.08 1.30 44.87
C GLY A 376 -15.66 2.41 43.92
N GLU A 377 -15.54 2.20 42.60
CA GLU A 377 -15.01 3.25 41.70
C GLU A 377 -16.09 3.88 40.82
N ALA A 378 -16.42 5.14 41.12
CA ALA A 378 -17.53 5.92 40.56
C ALA A 378 -17.41 6.30 39.06
N GLY A 379 -16.53 5.65 38.29
CA GLY A 379 -16.23 6.01 36.89
C GLY A 379 -16.53 4.94 35.83
N SER A 380 -16.81 3.68 36.19
CA SER A 380 -16.88 2.56 35.23
C SER A 380 -18.15 1.72 35.36
N ARG A 381 -19.33 2.36 35.28
CA ARG A 381 -20.61 1.64 35.18
C ARG A 381 -21.02 1.52 33.71
N VAL A 382 -20.79 0.35 33.13
CA VAL A 382 -21.58 -0.11 31.98
C VAL A 382 -22.39 -1.30 32.50
N ASP A 383 -23.62 -1.02 32.91
CA ASP A 383 -24.73 -1.96 33.16
C ASP A 383 -24.66 -2.99 34.31
N GLY A 384 -23.63 -2.96 35.17
CA GLY A 384 -23.58 -3.81 36.37
C GLY A 384 -23.31 -5.30 36.12
N LEU A 385 -22.99 -5.66 34.87
CA LEU A 385 -22.58 -6.99 34.46
C LEU A 385 -21.05 -7.17 34.59
N PRO A 386 -20.54 -8.40 34.78
CA PRO A 386 -19.11 -8.66 34.93
C PRO A 386 -18.33 -8.37 33.64
N LEU A 387 -17.05 -8.02 33.76
CA LEU A 387 -16.14 -7.96 32.62
C LEU A 387 -15.54 -9.34 32.35
N ILE A 388 -15.30 -9.66 31.07
CA ILE A 388 -14.69 -10.94 30.68
C ILE A 388 -13.29 -10.68 30.17
N VAL A 389 -12.28 -11.23 30.84
CA VAL A 389 -10.89 -11.21 30.35
C VAL A 389 -10.61 -12.55 29.67
N ALA A 390 -10.38 -12.52 28.35
CA ALA A 390 -10.02 -13.70 27.58
C ALA A 390 -8.62 -13.54 26.99
N GLU A 391 -7.79 -14.56 27.17
CA GLU A 391 -6.46 -14.62 26.58
C GLU A 391 -6.51 -14.91 25.06
N ALA A 392 -5.47 -14.51 24.32
CA ALA A 392 -5.49 -14.49 22.85
C ALA A 392 -5.54 -15.88 22.17
N GLY A 393 -5.19 -16.94 22.90
CA GLY A 393 -5.32 -18.34 22.48
C GLY A 393 -6.73 -18.92 22.63
N CYS A 394 -7.63 -18.23 23.35
CA CYS A 394 -9.01 -18.69 23.53
C CYS A 394 -9.78 -18.74 22.21
N LYS A 395 -10.67 -19.73 22.08
CA LYS A 395 -11.59 -19.87 20.96
C LYS A 395 -12.98 -19.41 21.35
N THR A 396 -13.76 -18.98 20.35
CA THR A 396 -15.14 -18.51 20.52
C THR A 396 -16.01 -19.43 21.38
N GLY A 397 -16.00 -20.73 21.08
CA GLY A 397 -16.83 -21.70 21.81
C GLY A 397 -16.40 -21.89 23.26
N ASP A 398 -15.10 -21.72 23.56
CA ASP A 398 -14.58 -21.84 24.93
C ASP A 398 -14.97 -20.62 25.77
N ILE A 399 -14.91 -19.43 25.17
CA ILE A 399 -15.37 -18.19 25.82
C ILE A 399 -16.87 -18.27 26.09
N ILE A 400 -17.69 -18.60 25.09
CA ILE A 400 -19.16 -18.66 25.23
C ILE A 400 -19.56 -19.69 26.29
N ARG A 401 -18.98 -20.90 26.25
CA ARG A 401 -19.25 -21.94 27.27
C ARG A 401 -18.98 -21.41 28.67
N ARG A 402 -17.80 -20.82 28.89
CA ARG A 402 -17.40 -20.34 30.21
C ARG A 402 -18.24 -19.16 30.69
N THR A 403 -18.61 -18.23 29.80
CA THR A 403 -19.43 -17.07 30.18
C THR A 403 -20.87 -17.46 30.47
N MET A 404 -21.42 -18.42 29.73
CA MET A 404 -22.80 -18.89 29.92
C MET A 404 -23.03 -19.54 31.27
N GLU A 405 -22.02 -20.22 31.83
CA GLU A 405 -22.05 -20.73 33.21
C GLU A 405 -22.30 -19.63 34.25
N ALA A 406 -21.98 -18.38 33.94
CA ALA A 406 -22.23 -17.21 34.78
C ALA A 406 -23.45 -16.37 34.32
N GLY A 407 -24.29 -16.91 33.42
CA GLY A 407 -25.49 -16.24 32.91
C GLY A 407 -25.22 -15.08 31.94
N VAL A 408 -23.99 -14.97 31.42
CA VAL A 408 -23.58 -13.90 30.51
C VAL A 408 -22.93 -14.42 29.22
N THR A 409 -22.72 -13.55 28.25
CA THR A 409 -22.09 -13.86 26.96
C THR A 409 -21.30 -12.67 26.41
N VAL A 410 -20.54 -12.92 25.35
CA VAL A 410 -19.84 -11.92 24.52
C VAL A 410 -20.28 -12.13 23.07
N PRO A 411 -20.58 -11.07 22.28
CA PRO A 411 -21.06 -11.19 20.89
C PRO A 411 -19.94 -11.58 19.93
N LEU A 412 -19.45 -12.81 20.05
CA LEU A 412 -18.37 -13.38 19.23
C LEU A 412 -18.89 -13.95 17.90
N GLY A 413 -18.00 -14.57 17.13
CA GLY A 413 -18.32 -15.08 15.80
C GLY A 413 -19.25 -16.30 15.76
N ALA A 414 -19.81 -16.57 14.57
CA ALA A 414 -20.71 -17.71 14.33
C ALA A 414 -20.04 -19.09 14.32
N ARG A 415 -18.75 -19.21 14.67
CA ARG A 415 -18.03 -20.49 14.64
C ARG A 415 -17.24 -20.76 15.90
N PRO A 416 -17.43 -21.93 16.55
CA PRO A 416 -16.87 -22.17 17.87
C PRO A 416 -15.34 -22.27 17.86
N GLY A 417 -14.77 -22.77 16.77
CA GLY A 417 -13.33 -23.03 16.67
C GLY A 417 -12.47 -21.87 16.15
N ILE A 418 -12.97 -20.63 16.09
CA ILE A 418 -12.23 -19.43 15.66
C ILE A 418 -11.63 -18.71 16.89
N GLY A 419 -10.44 -18.11 16.76
CA GLY A 419 -9.73 -17.42 17.86
C GLY A 419 -9.58 -15.90 17.66
N ALA A 420 -8.65 -15.29 18.40
CA ALA A 420 -8.47 -13.83 18.52
C ALA A 420 -8.47 -13.00 17.23
N GLY A 421 -7.89 -13.53 16.15
CA GLY A 421 -7.85 -12.82 14.87
C GLY A 421 -9.23 -12.32 14.41
N LEU A 422 -10.31 -13.06 14.68
CA LEU A 422 -11.65 -12.66 14.25
C LEU A 422 -12.18 -11.46 15.03
N TRP A 423 -12.16 -11.53 16.37
CA TRP A 423 -12.78 -10.51 17.20
C TRP A 423 -11.92 -9.25 17.35
N LEU A 424 -10.65 -9.30 16.96
CA LEU A 424 -9.80 -8.12 16.74
C LEU A 424 -10.03 -7.44 15.37
N GLN A 425 -10.73 -8.09 14.44
CA GLN A 425 -10.97 -7.60 13.06
C GLN A 425 -12.44 -7.28 12.78
N GLY A 426 -13.26 -7.13 13.83
CA GLY A 426 -14.71 -7.02 13.71
C GLY A 426 -15.38 -8.12 14.49
N GLY A 427 -15.64 -9.25 13.83
CA GLY A 427 -16.28 -10.42 14.42
C GLY A 427 -17.79 -10.47 14.14
N LEU A 428 -18.12 -11.06 12.99
CA LEU A 428 -19.49 -11.35 12.55
C LEU A 428 -19.99 -12.66 13.17
N GLY A 429 -21.16 -12.60 13.81
CA GLY A 429 -21.85 -13.75 14.42
C GLY A 429 -23.34 -13.51 14.71
N HIS A 430 -23.97 -14.45 15.41
CA HIS A 430 -25.42 -14.46 15.66
C HIS A 430 -25.94 -13.19 16.39
N LEU A 431 -25.12 -12.59 17.25
CA LEU A 431 -25.50 -11.42 18.05
C LEU A 431 -25.13 -10.09 17.40
N THR A 432 -24.65 -10.10 16.16
CA THR A 432 -24.19 -8.90 15.43
C THR A 432 -25.27 -7.82 15.37
N ARG A 433 -26.51 -8.21 15.02
CA ARG A 433 -27.64 -7.27 14.96
C ARG A 433 -28.08 -6.76 16.31
N LEU A 434 -27.98 -7.57 17.36
CA LEU A 434 -28.44 -7.22 18.70
C LEU A 434 -27.45 -6.31 19.43
N TYR A 435 -26.17 -6.68 19.49
CA TYR A 435 -25.15 -6.03 20.31
C TYR A 435 -24.00 -5.35 19.54
N GLY A 436 -23.92 -5.56 18.22
CA GLY A 436 -22.84 -5.05 17.38
C GLY A 436 -21.78 -6.11 17.12
N LEU A 437 -20.66 -5.70 16.54
CA LEU A 437 -19.55 -6.61 16.24
C LEU A 437 -18.82 -7.03 17.52
N ALA A 438 -18.10 -8.15 17.49
CA ALA A 438 -17.30 -8.60 18.63
C ALA A 438 -16.30 -7.52 19.12
N CYS A 439 -15.71 -6.76 18.19
CA CYS A 439 -14.81 -5.67 18.50
C CYS A 439 -15.49 -4.49 19.21
N ASP A 440 -16.82 -4.36 19.11
CA ASP A 440 -17.59 -3.34 19.83
C ASP A 440 -17.72 -3.66 21.32
N ALA A 441 -17.50 -4.91 21.70
CA ALA A 441 -17.47 -5.35 23.09
C ALA A 441 -16.09 -5.20 23.76
N ILE A 442 -15.02 -4.93 23.01
CA ILE A 442 -13.67 -4.76 23.56
C ILE A 442 -13.57 -3.41 24.28
N VAL A 443 -13.20 -3.45 25.57
CA VAL A 443 -13.03 -2.26 26.41
C VAL A 443 -11.60 -2.05 26.90
N GLY A 444 -10.74 -3.07 26.83
CA GLY A 444 -9.32 -2.98 27.19
C GLY A 444 -8.51 -4.18 26.72
N ALA A 445 -7.19 -4.08 26.74
CA ALA A 445 -6.29 -5.15 26.31
C ALA A 445 -4.92 -5.08 26.99
N VAL A 446 -4.26 -6.23 27.10
CA VAL A 446 -2.83 -6.35 27.41
C VAL A 446 -2.12 -6.81 26.15
N ILE A 447 -1.12 -6.06 25.71
CA ILE A 447 -0.37 -6.32 24.47
C ILE A 447 1.13 -6.21 24.71
N VAL A 448 1.94 -6.92 23.92
CA VAL A 448 3.38 -6.68 23.83
C VAL A 448 3.62 -5.81 22.60
N SER A 449 4.19 -4.63 22.83
CA SER A 449 4.52 -3.68 21.79
C SER A 449 5.65 -4.20 20.92
N VAL A 450 5.55 -4.05 19.60
CA VAL A 450 6.55 -4.56 18.66
C VAL A 450 7.61 -3.54 18.27
N ASP A 451 7.50 -2.29 18.75
CA ASP A 451 8.53 -1.26 18.62
C ASP A 451 9.61 -1.34 19.73
N SER A 452 9.22 -1.79 20.92
CA SER A 452 9.99 -1.66 22.17
C SER A 452 10.02 -2.91 23.03
N SER A 453 9.21 -3.94 22.72
CA SER A 453 8.98 -5.13 23.55
C SER A 453 8.32 -4.88 24.90
N HIS A 454 7.88 -3.66 25.21
CA HIS A 454 7.20 -3.37 26.47
C HIS A 454 5.81 -4.00 26.52
N ILE A 455 5.39 -4.38 27.74
CA ILE A 455 4.03 -4.80 28.01
C ILE A 455 3.19 -3.52 28.14
N LEU A 456 2.15 -3.40 27.34
CA LEU A 456 1.22 -2.28 27.36
C LEU A 456 -0.13 -2.74 27.91
N CYS A 457 -0.70 -1.91 28.77
CA CYS A 457 -2.08 -2.05 29.23
C CYS A 457 -2.88 -0.86 28.69
N VAL A 458 -3.85 -1.13 27.81
CA VAL A 458 -4.64 -0.09 27.14
C VAL A 458 -6.12 -0.23 27.47
N GLY A 459 -6.79 0.88 27.71
CA GLY A 459 -8.23 0.88 28.01
C GLY A 459 -8.56 0.29 29.39
N ASN A 460 -9.78 -0.23 29.55
CA ASN A 460 -10.28 -0.77 30.81
C ASN A 460 -9.87 -2.24 30.99
N VAL A 461 -8.77 -2.45 31.72
CA VAL A 461 -8.29 -3.78 32.15
C VAL A 461 -8.40 -3.87 33.67
N PRO A 462 -9.05 -4.91 34.23
CA PRO A 462 -9.16 -5.08 35.67
C PRO A 462 -7.78 -5.14 36.34
N ARG A 463 -7.61 -4.48 37.50
CA ARG A 463 -6.30 -4.33 38.18
C ARG A 463 -5.56 -5.65 38.39
N GLN A 464 -6.29 -6.70 38.79
CA GLN A 464 -5.74 -8.04 39.01
C GLN A 464 -5.22 -8.74 37.73
N HIS A 465 -5.64 -8.27 36.55
CA HIS A 465 -5.23 -8.77 35.24
C HIS A 465 -4.29 -7.81 34.50
N CYS A 466 -3.93 -6.67 35.11
CA CYS A 466 -2.90 -5.78 34.61
C CYS A 466 -1.53 -6.25 35.13
N PRO A 467 -0.59 -6.67 34.25
CA PRO A 467 0.73 -7.10 34.70
C PRO A 467 1.47 -5.97 35.42
N THR A 468 2.21 -6.29 36.49
CA THR A 468 2.94 -5.28 37.29
C THR A 468 3.96 -4.48 36.47
N ALA A 469 4.54 -5.10 35.44
CA ALA A 469 5.49 -4.47 34.52
C ALA A 469 4.82 -3.74 33.34
N ALA A 470 3.48 -3.70 33.28
CA ALA A 470 2.77 -3.06 32.18
C ALA A 470 2.80 -1.53 32.30
N VAL A 471 2.98 -0.87 31.16
CA VAL A 471 2.96 0.59 31.02
C VAL A 471 1.68 1.01 30.30
N ARG A 472 1.12 2.17 30.66
CA ARG A 472 0.03 2.79 29.89
C ARG A 472 0.62 3.86 28.97
N PRO A 473 0.54 3.69 27.64
CA PRO A 473 1.11 4.66 26.70
C PRO A 473 0.19 5.88 26.55
N ASP A 474 0.77 7.03 26.18
CA ASP A 474 0.01 8.28 25.98
C ASP A 474 -1.07 8.16 24.88
N ASN A 475 -0.82 7.33 23.87
CA ASN A 475 -1.75 7.03 22.78
C ASN A 475 -2.59 5.76 23.02
N GLU A 476 -2.84 5.36 24.27
CA GLU A 476 -3.56 4.11 24.59
C GLU A 476 -4.93 4.01 23.91
N MET A 477 -5.63 5.14 23.75
CA MET A 477 -6.96 5.18 23.12
C MET A 477 -6.90 4.89 21.62
N GLU A 478 -5.84 5.33 20.93
CA GLU A 478 -5.63 5.04 19.51
C GLU A 478 -5.29 3.57 19.29
N ILE A 479 -4.47 2.99 20.18
CA ILE A 479 -4.13 1.56 20.15
C ILE A 479 -5.38 0.72 20.41
N LEU A 480 -6.17 1.06 21.42
CA LEU A 480 -7.44 0.37 21.71
C LEU A 480 -8.42 0.49 20.53
N TRP A 481 -8.55 1.67 19.95
CA TRP A 481 -9.34 1.90 18.75
C TRP A 481 -8.91 1.00 17.58
N ALA A 482 -7.60 0.84 17.38
CA ALA A 482 -7.03 0.01 16.33
C ALA A 482 -7.24 -1.49 16.56
N LEU A 483 -7.09 -1.97 17.81
CA LEU A 483 -7.42 -3.35 18.20
C LEU A 483 -8.89 -3.70 17.91
N ARG A 484 -9.77 -2.69 17.82
CA ARG A 484 -11.19 -2.86 17.51
C ARG A 484 -11.49 -2.85 16.00
N GLY A 485 -10.67 -3.54 15.20
CA GLY A 485 -10.94 -3.73 13.77
C GLY A 485 -9.71 -3.98 12.89
N ALA A 486 -8.50 -3.61 13.32
CA ALA A 486 -7.27 -3.78 12.53
C ALA A 486 -6.55 -5.11 12.79
N GLY A 487 -7.09 -5.98 13.66
CA GLY A 487 -6.49 -7.28 13.94
C GLY A 487 -5.18 -7.18 14.70
N THR A 488 -4.22 -8.01 14.31
CA THR A 488 -2.88 -8.08 14.90
C THR A 488 -1.93 -6.99 14.38
N ASN A 489 -2.42 -5.95 13.72
CA ASN A 489 -1.56 -4.92 13.11
C ASN A 489 -0.75 -4.09 14.12
N VAL A 490 -1.18 -4.01 15.38
CA VAL A 490 -0.65 -3.02 16.36
C VAL A 490 0.19 -3.62 17.50
N GLY A 491 0.31 -4.94 17.58
CA GLY A 491 1.09 -5.61 18.63
C GLY A 491 0.71 -7.08 18.79
N ILE A 492 1.46 -7.81 19.61
CA ILE A 492 1.12 -9.19 19.97
C ILE A 492 0.18 -9.14 21.19
N VAL A 493 -1.10 -9.42 20.96
CA VAL A 493 -2.14 -9.39 21.99
C VAL A 493 -1.96 -10.57 22.94
N ILE A 494 -1.92 -10.30 24.24
CA ILE A 494 -1.87 -11.31 25.31
C ILE A 494 -3.29 -11.65 25.75
N SER A 495 -4.09 -10.63 26.08
CA SER A 495 -5.47 -10.78 26.53
C SER A 495 -6.29 -9.55 26.22
N VAL A 496 -7.61 -9.74 26.15
CA VAL A 496 -8.59 -8.68 25.94
C VAL A 496 -9.69 -8.74 26.98
N THR A 497 -10.12 -7.56 27.39
CA THR A 497 -11.25 -7.36 28.29
C THR A 497 -12.46 -6.98 27.47
N PHE A 498 -13.53 -7.77 27.59
CA PHE A 498 -14.82 -7.53 26.99
C PHE A 498 -15.83 -7.02 28.03
N LYS A 499 -16.71 -6.12 27.61
CA LYS A 499 -18.02 -5.99 28.26
C LYS A 499 -18.85 -7.24 27.95
N SER A 500 -19.60 -7.72 28.94
CA SER A 500 -20.50 -8.87 28.79
C SER A 500 -21.95 -8.43 28.63
N PHE A 501 -22.79 -9.36 28.19
CA PHE A 501 -24.23 -9.18 28.01
C PHE A 501 -24.97 -10.37 28.62
N PRO A 502 -26.26 -10.27 28.97
CA PRO A 502 -27.03 -11.43 29.42
C PRO A 502 -27.01 -12.55 28.37
N ALA A 503 -26.82 -13.80 28.82
CA ALA A 503 -26.80 -14.96 27.93
C ALA A 503 -28.21 -15.16 27.31
N PRO A 504 -28.35 -15.12 25.97
CA PRO A 504 -29.63 -15.32 25.33
C PRO A 504 -29.92 -16.79 25.06
N THR A 505 -31.20 -17.11 24.94
CA THR A 505 -31.71 -18.33 24.30
C THR A 505 -32.13 -18.02 22.86
N TYR A 506 -31.93 -18.97 21.96
CA TYR A 506 -32.19 -18.83 20.54
C TYR A 506 -33.37 -19.71 20.11
N GLN A 507 -34.24 -19.17 19.27
CA GLN A 507 -35.11 -19.97 18.42
C GLN A 507 -34.57 -19.91 17.00
N VAL A 508 -34.31 -21.08 16.40
CA VAL A 508 -33.75 -21.19 15.06
C VAL A 508 -34.73 -21.92 14.16
N GLN A 509 -35.02 -21.34 13.00
CA GLN A 509 -35.84 -21.99 11.97
C GLN A 509 -35.10 -21.95 10.64
N THR A 510 -35.19 -23.04 9.86
CA THR A 510 -34.47 -23.16 8.58
C THR A 510 -35.36 -23.72 7.49
N TRP A 511 -35.35 -23.10 6.32
CA TRP A 511 -36.09 -23.51 5.12
C TRP A 511 -35.13 -23.74 3.96
N VAL A 512 -35.47 -24.70 3.09
CA VAL A 512 -34.73 -24.99 1.86
C VAL A 512 -35.72 -25.00 0.71
N ILE A 513 -35.56 -24.06 -0.21
CA ILE A 513 -36.50 -23.79 -1.30
C ILE A 513 -35.81 -24.12 -2.63
N PRO A 514 -36.27 -25.13 -3.38
CA PRO A 514 -35.76 -25.39 -4.73
C PRO A 514 -36.21 -24.26 -5.68
N LEU A 515 -35.27 -23.73 -6.47
CA LEU A 515 -35.54 -22.64 -7.40
C LEU A 515 -35.77 -23.19 -8.82
N LYS A 516 -36.73 -22.60 -9.54
CA LYS A 516 -37.08 -23.03 -10.91
C LYS A 516 -36.03 -22.60 -11.93
N ASP A 517 -35.63 -21.33 -11.86
CA ASP A 517 -34.66 -20.69 -12.74
C ASP A 517 -34.07 -19.43 -12.08
N GLY A 518 -33.20 -18.73 -12.79
CA GLY A 518 -32.60 -17.49 -12.29
C GLY A 518 -33.60 -16.35 -12.04
N LYS A 519 -34.75 -16.30 -12.72
CA LYS A 519 -35.78 -15.28 -12.47
C LYS A 519 -36.53 -15.57 -11.17
N ASP A 520 -36.82 -16.84 -10.89
CA ASP A 520 -37.39 -17.29 -9.62
C ASP A 520 -36.44 -16.95 -8.46
N ALA A 521 -35.13 -17.17 -8.65
CA ALA A 521 -34.11 -16.78 -7.66
C ALA A 521 -34.11 -15.27 -7.35
N GLN A 522 -34.11 -14.42 -8.39
CA GLN A 522 -34.17 -12.96 -8.22
C GLN A 522 -35.45 -12.50 -7.51
N LEU A 523 -36.60 -13.08 -7.88
CA LEU A 523 -37.90 -12.76 -7.28
C LEU A 523 -37.93 -13.15 -5.80
N ARG A 524 -37.49 -14.36 -5.45
CA ARG A 524 -37.53 -14.85 -4.07
C ARG A 524 -36.57 -14.11 -3.15
N LEU A 525 -35.38 -13.73 -3.63
CA LEU A 525 -34.46 -12.88 -2.86
C LEU A 525 -35.06 -11.50 -2.59
N ARG A 526 -35.74 -10.90 -3.58
CA ARG A 526 -36.45 -9.63 -3.40
C ARG A 526 -37.57 -9.75 -2.37
N ASN A 527 -38.46 -10.72 -2.52
CA ASN A 527 -39.56 -10.94 -1.59
C ASN A 527 -39.03 -11.22 -0.17
N PHE A 528 -37.96 -12.01 -0.05
CA PHE A 528 -37.31 -12.28 1.23
C PHE A 528 -36.85 -10.99 1.93
N GLU A 529 -36.19 -10.08 1.20
CA GLU A 529 -35.74 -8.81 1.77
C GLU A 529 -36.90 -7.86 2.10
N GLU A 530 -37.75 -7.57 1.10
CA GLU A 530 -38.79 -6.53 1.18
C GLU A 530 -39.93 -6.92 2.11
N ASP A 531 -40.38 -8.17 2.03
CA ASP A 531 -41.58 -8.62 2.74
C ASP A 531 -41.29 -9.16 4.12
N PHE A 532 -40.07 -9.62 4.38
CA PHE A 532 -39.70 -10.31 5.61
C PHE A 532 -38.51 -9.67 6.32
N ALA A 533 -37.29 -9.80 5.80
CA ALA A 533 -36.07 -9.48 6.55
C ALA A 533 -36.01 -8.03 7.04
N ARG A 534 -36.41 -7.06 6.20
CA ARG A 534 -36.40 -5.62 6.56
C ARG A 534 -37.36 -5.26 7.70
N LYS A 535 -38.39 -6.07 7.93
CA LYS A 535 -39.41 -5.85 8.97
C LYS A 535 -39.02 -6.50 10.31
N LEU A 536 -37.94 -7.28 10.34
CA LEU A 536 -37.52 -7.99 11.56
C LEU A 536 -37.01 -7.02 12.63
N PRO A 537 -37.39 -7.22 13.90
CA PRO A 537 -36.86 -6.45 15.01
C PRO A 537 -35.37 -6.74 15.23
N ARG A 538 -34.72 -5.91 16.04
CA ARG A 538 -33.26 -5.95 16.28
C ARG A 538 -32.76 -7.26 16.92
N HIS A 539 -33.60 -7.94 17.69
CA HIS A 539 -33.28 -9.23 18.32
C HIS A 539 -33.48 -10.44 17.38
N CYS A 540 -33.86 -10.19 16.12
CA CYS A 540 -34.02 -11.20 15.10
C CYS A 540 -33.08 -10.95 13.92
N SER A 541 -32.53 -12.02 13.36
CA SER A 541 -31.78 -12.02 12.10
C SER A 541 -32.35 -13.08 11.15
N ALA A 542 -32.08 -12.92 9.86
CA ALA A 542 -32.55 -13.82 8.81
C ALA A 542 -31.51 -13.89 7.70
N ASP A 543 -30.76 -14.98 7.68
CA ASP A 543 -29.71 -15.23 6.72
C ASP A 543 -30.27 -15.94 5.48
N ALA A 544 -29.71 -15.62 4.32
CA ALA A 544 -30.02 -16.29 3.06
C ALA A 544 -28.79 -16.96 2.46
N TYR A 545 -28.99 -18.08 1.77
CA TYR A 545 -27.92 -18.85 1.17
C TYR A 545 -28.32 -19.30 -0.23
N LEU A 546 -27.43 -19.10 -1.20
CA LEU A 546 -27.60 -19.60 -2.56
C LEU A 546 -26.56 -20.67 -2.83
N TYR A 547 -27.00 -21.84 -3.26
CA TYR A 547 -26.13 -22.99 -3.51
C TYR A 547 -26.78 -23.99 -4.47
N TRP A 548 -26.01 -24.99 -4.90
CA TRP A 548 -26.47 -26.04 -5.80
C TRP A 548 -26.55 -27.39 -5.10
N GLN A 549 -27.67 -28.10 -5.20
CA GLN A 549 -27.80 -29.44 -4.63
C GLN A 549 -28.71 -30.30 -5.50
N ALA A 550 -28.35 -31.57 -5.68
CA ALA A 550 -29.13 -32.53 -6.46
C ALA A 550 -29.54 -32.03 -7.86
N GLY A 551 -28.65 -31.30 -8.55
CA GLY A 551 -28.90 -30.82 -9.92
C GLY A 551 -29.78 -29.57 -10.02
N LYS A 552 -30.11 -28.90 -8.92
CA LYS A 552 -30.92 -27.67 -8.90
C LYS A 552 -30.34 -26.59 -8.00
N MET A 553 -30.62 -25.33 -8.35
CA MET A 553 -30.35 -24.18 -7.48
C MET A 553 -31.33 -24.17 -6.31
N HIS A 554 -30.83 -23.83 -5.12
CA HIS A 554 -31.63 -23.73 -3.91
C HIS A 554 -31.41 -22.37 -3.22
N LEU A 555 -32.48 -21.81 -2.68
CA LEU A 555 -32.46 -20.73 -1.71
C LEU A 555 -32.73 -21.34 -0.34
N GLY A 556 -31.72 -21.34 0.52
CA GLY A 556 -31.93 -21.69 1.91
C GLY A 556 -32.01 -20.45 2.79
N LEU A 557 -32.87 -20.48 3.80
CA LEU A 557 -33.11 -19.37 4.71
C LEU A 557 -32.96 -19.87 6.15
N THR A 558 -32.30 -19.11 7.01
CA THR A 558 -32.23 -19.40 8.46
C THR A 558 -32.57 -18.15 9.26
N THR A 559 -33.53 -18.25 10.17
CA THR A 559 -33.86 -17.18 11.11
C THR A 559 -33.33 -17.50 12.49
N PHE A 560 -32.89 -16.46 13.20
CA PHE A 560 -32.48 -16.53 14.59
C PHE A 560 -33.27 -15.49 15.38
N GLU A 561 -34.02 -15.91 16.39
CA GLU A 561 -34.66 -15.03 17.37
C GLU A 561 -33.96 -15.20 18.71
N SER A 562 -33.36 -14.11 19.21
CA SER A 562 -32.68 -14.08 20.51
C SER A 562 -33.62 -13.57 21.59
N SER A 563 -33.79 -14.33 22.67
CA SER A 563 -34.60 -13.99 23.84
C SER A 563 -33.73 -13.90 25.09
N ILE A 564 -34.03 -12.94 25.97
CA ILE A 564 -33.31 -12.73 27.24
C ILE A 564 -34.26 -13.07 28.39
N SER A 565 -33.89 -14.03 29.23
CA SER A 565 -34.68 -14.48 30.37
C SER A 565 -34.53 -13.54 31.58
N VAL A 566 -35.07 -12.32 31.50
CA VAL A 566 -35.23 -11.45 32.68
C VAL A 566 -36.72 -11.22 32.92
N GLY A 567 -37.29 -11.96 33.87
CA GLY A 567 -38.60 -11.70 34.47
C GLY A 567 -39.80 -11.66 33.51
N SER A 568 -40.47 -12.81 33.33
CA SER A 568 -41.87 -12.93 32.87
C SER A 568 -42.31 -12.00 31.72
N LEU A 569 -41.69 -12.14 30.54
CA LEU A 569 -42.35 -11.78 29.29
C LEU A 569 -42.72 -13.09 28.58
N MET A 570 -44.01 -13.24 28.28
CA MET A 570 -44.57 -14.37 27.55
C MET A 570 -43.78 -14.60 26.25
N PRO A 571 -43.51 -15.85 25.83
CA PRO A 571 -42.89 -16.10 24.55
C PRO A 571 -43.73 -15.47 23.43
N SER A 572 -43.08 -14.69 22.56
CA SER A 572 -43.67 -14.25 21.29
C SER A 572 -44.18 -15.51 20.54
N PRO A 573 -45.33 -15.46 19.85
CA PRO A 573 -45.67 -16.53 18.92
C PRO A 573 -44.53 -16.67 17.90
N PRO A 574 -44.13 -17.92 17.53
CA PRO A 574 -43.04 -18.14 16.59
C PRO A 574 -43.27 -17.36 15.30
N MET A 575 -42.22 -16.70 14.80
CA MET A 575 -42.34 -15.86 13.60
C MET A 575 -42.74 -16.71 12.40
N ALA A 576 -44.01 -16.63 12.01
CA ALA A 576 -44.48 -17.19 10.75
C ALA A 576 -43.90 -16.36 9.59
N ILE A 577 -43.15 -17.00 8.69
CA ILE A 577 -42.89 -16.41 7.36
C ILE A 577 -44.27 -16.14 6.73
N PRO A 578 -44.49 -14.99 6.05
CA PRO A 578 -45.71 -14.77 5.28
C PRO A 578 -45.93 -15.92 4.27
N GLY A 579 -46.82 -16.86 4.63
CA GLY A 579 -47.14 -18.03 3.84
C GLY A 579 -47.92 -17.61 2.60
N GLY A 580 -47.25 -17.63 1.44
CA GLY A 580 -47.80 -17.35 0.12
C GLY A 580 -46.78 -16.80 -0.87
N THR A 581 -45.98 -15.80 -0.47
CA THR A 581 -45.10 -15.02 -1.37
C THR A 581 -43.67 -15.55 -1.50
N ILE A 582 -43.15 -16.22 -0.46
CA ILE A 582 -41.76 -16.74 -0.42
C ILE A 582 -41.71 -18.26 -0.65
N LEU A 583 -42.63 -19.03 -0.05
CA LEU A 583 -42.63 -20.51 -0.05
C LEU A 583 -43.44 -21.12 -1.21
N GLY A 584 -44.29 -20.35 -1.90
CA GLY A 584 -45.19 -20.89 -2.93
C GLY A 584 -46.33 -21.77 -2.36
N PRO A 585 -47.36 -22.10 -3.16
CA PRO A 585 -48.58 -22.76 -2.67
C PRO A 585 -48.45 -24.28 -2.41
N GLU A 586 -47.39 -24.95 -2.88
CA GLU A 586 -47.27 -26.43 -2.84
C GLU A 586 -46.10 -26.96 -1.99
N GLU A 587 -45.24 -26.09 -1.44
CA GLU A 587 -44.08 -26.52 -0.65
C GLU A 587 -44.45 -26.58 0.83
N LYS A 588 -44.61 -27.80 1.37
CA LYS A 588 -44.71 -28.03 2.81
C LYS A 588 -43.43 -27.51 3.47
N GLY A 589 -43.56 -26.50 4.32
CA GLY A 589 -42.50 -26.10 5.24
C GLY A 589 -42.03 -27.31 6.09
N PRO A 590 -40.79 -27.29 6.60
CA PRO A 590 -40.29 -28.39 7.42
C PRO A 590 -41.18 -28.60 8.64
N GLU A 591 -41.19 -29.82 9.19
CA GLU A 591 -41.73 -30.10 10.52
C GLU A 591 -41.23 -29.03 11.50
N GLU A 592 -42.16 -28.34 12.16
CA GLU A 592 -41.92 -27.34 13.20
C GLU A 592 -41.17 -27.99 14.37
N SER A 593 -39.84 -28.06 14.29
CA SER A 593 -38.98 -28.30 15.43
C SER A 593 -38.57 -26.95 16.00
N SER A 594 -39.48 -26.36 16.77
CA SER A 594 -39.20 -25.17 17.57
C SER A 594 -38.54 -25.59 18.88
N GLU A 595 -37.27 -25.96 18.83
CA GLU A 595 -36.48 -26.20 20.05
C GLU A 595 -35.75 -24.92 20.47
N SER A 596 -35.91 -24.55 21.73
CA SER A 596 -35.14 -23.45 22.35
C SER A 596 -33.70 -23.91 22.55
N MET A 597 -32.75 -23.22 21.94
CA MET A 597 -31.33 -23.54 21.92
C MET A 597 -30.53 -22.56 22.75
N ASP A 598 -29.41 -22.99 23.33
CA ASP A 598 -28.47 -22.11 23.99
C ASP A 598 -27.40 -21.56 23.02
N GLY A 599 -26.45 -20.76 23.53
CA GLY A 599 -25.39 -20.15 22.72
C GLY A 599 -24.33 -21.10 22.17
N LEU A 600 -24.29 -22.36 22.61
CA LEU A 600 -23.45 -23.41 22.05
C LEU A 600 -24.23 -24.24 21.03
N ASP A 601 -25.48 -24.57 21.34
CA ASP A 601 -26.35 -25.36 20.46
C ASP A 601 -26.62 -24.65 19.13
N VAL A 602 -26.73 -23.31 19.15
CA VAL A 602 -26.97 -22.49 17.95
C VAL A 602 -25.91 -22.68 16.86
N PHE A 603 -24.67 -23.05 17.21
CA PHE A 603 -23.62 -23.34 16.21
C PHE A 603 -23.94 -24.53 15.32
N GLU A 604 -24.61 -25.54 15.88
CA GLU A 604 -24.98 -26.75 15.15
C GLU A 604 -26.31 -26.58 14.38
N ALA A 605 -27.04 -25.47 14.61
CA ALA A 605 -28.28 -25.15 13.92
C ALA A 605 -28.08 -24.36 12.61
N GLU A 606 -26.89 -23.81 12.35
CA GLU A 606 -26.60 -23.06 11.14
C GLU A 606 -26.68 -23.93 9.87
N MET A 607 -27.27 -23.40 8.80
CA MET A 607 -27.56 -24.19 7.62
C MET A 607 -26.32 -24.74 6.92
N TYR A 608 -25.25 -23.95 6.78
CA TYR A 608 -23.99 -24.41 6.18
C TYR A 608 -23.18 -25.32 7.12
N MET A 609 -23.52 -25.39 8.42
CA MET A 609 -22.91 -26.33 9.35
C MET A 609 -23.51 -27.72 9.24
N PHE A 610 -24.85 -27.80 9.25
CA PHE A 610 -25.55 -29.06 9.47
C PHE A 610 -26.39 -29.53 8.28
N ARG A 611 -27.00 -28.63 7.49
CA ARG A 611 -27.98 -29.01 6.45
C ARG A 611 -27.44 -28.99 5.02
N MET A 612 -26.82 -27.89 4.61
CA MET A 612 -26.35 -27.68 3.23
C MET A 612 -25.29 -28.72 2.85
N HIS A 613 -25.48 -29.41 1.73
CA HIS A 613 -24.60 -30.50 1.25
C HIS A 613 -24.37 -31.67 2.25
N GLY A 614 -25.29 -31.89 3.20
CA GLY A 614 -25.12 -32.90 4.26
C GLY A 614 -24.23 -32.45 5.43
N GLY A 615 -24.04 -31.13 5.56
CA GLY A 615 -23.22 -30.51 6.60
C GLY A 615 -21.71 -30.65 6.37
N HIS A 616 -20.92 -30.05 7.26
CA HIS A 616 -19.45 -30.21 7.23
C HIS A 616 -18.97 -31.65 7.54
N GLY A 617 -19.90 -32.58 7.82
CA GLY A 617 -19.64 -33.99 8.14
C GLY A 617 -19.43 -34.91 6.93
N GLY A 618 -19.70 -34.46 5.69
CA GLY A 618 -19.59 -35.30 4.48
C GLY A 618 -18.15 -35.59 3.99
N GLY A 619 -17.12 -34.97 4.57
CA GLY A 619 -15.72 -35.20 4.22
C GLY A 619 -14.78 -34.03 4.60
N LYS A 620 -13.46 -34.25 4.51
CA LYS A 620 -12.47 -33.16 4.72
C LYS A 620 -12.46 -32.22 3.51
N THR A 621 -12.91 -30.99 3.70
CA THR A 621 -12.88 -29.93 2.67
C THR A 621 -11.79 -28.89 2.93
N SER A 622 -11.52 -28.10 1.90
CA SER A 622 -10.79 -26.83 1.94
C SER A 622 -11.68 -25.74 1.35
N SER A 623 -11.49 -24.50 1.81
CA SER A 623 -12.33 -23.37 1.42
C SER A 623 -11.52 -22.09 1.27
N PHE A 624 -11.91 -21.26 0.31
CA PHE A 624 -11.42 -19.91 0.14
C PHE A 624 -12.61 -18.96 0.09
N LYS A 625 -12.54 -17.83 0.80
CA LYS A 625 -13.68 -16.93 0.92
C LYS A 625 -13.28 -15.46 0.98
N ARG A 626 -14.15 -14.61 0.48
CA ARG A 626 -14.08 -13.16 0.62
C ARG A 626 -15.48 -12.63 0.89
N CYS A 627 -15.55 -11.56 1.66
CA CYS A 627 -16.82 -10.96 2.05
C CYS A 627 -16.89 -9.50 1.64
N VAL A 628 -17.99 -9.13 0.98
CA VAL A 628 -18.34 -7.75 0.63
C VAL A 628 -19.61 -7.34 1.37
N PHE A 629 -19.71 -6.07 1.72
CA PHE A 629 -20.87 -5.52 2.42
C PHE A 629 -21.86 -4.91 1.43
N LEU A 630 -23.11 -5.34 1.47
CA LEU A 630 -24.17 -4.96 0.52
C LEU A 630 -25.36 -4.31 1.24
N ASN A 631 -26.05 -3.42 0.53
CA ASN A 631 -27.37 -2.90 0.88
C ASN A 631 -28.35 -3.31 -0.22
N GLY A 632 -29.56 -3.73 0.16
CA GLY A 632 -30.59 -4.08 -0.82
C GLY A 632 -30.28 -5.33 -1.64
N ILE A 633 -30.14 -6.50 -1.02
CA ILE A 633 -29.85 -7.77 -1.72
C ILE A 633 -30.93 -8.18 -2.73
N GLY A 634 -32.14 -7.60 -2.65
CA GLY A 634 -33.24 -7.75 -3.60
C GLY A 634 -33.15 -6.86 -4.85
N ALA A 635 -32.19 -5.93 -4.89
CA ALA A 635 -31.96 -5.06 -6.04
C ALA A 635 -31.59 -5.86 -7.28
N GLN A 636 -32.11 -5.46 -8.44
CA GLN A 636 -31.90 -6.20 -9.70
C GLN A 636 -30.41 -6.27 -10.10
N SER A 637 -29.64 -5.21 -9.83
CA SER A 637 -28.20 -5.18 -10.10
C SER A 637 -27.43 -6.21 -9.28
N ILE A 638 -27.77 -6.38 -8.00
CA ILE A 638 -27.12 -7.34 -7.09
C ILE A 638 -27.59 -8.76 -7.38
N THR A 639 -28.90 -9.00 -7.40
CA THR A 639 -29.47 -10.34 -7.62
C THR A 639 -29.02 -10.95 -8.94
N LYS A 640 -28.84 -10.15 -10.01
CA LYS A 640 -28.28 -10.62 -11.28
C LYS A 640 -26.88 -11.22 -11.10
N VAL A 641 -26.00 -10.51 -10.41
CA VAL A 641 -24.61 -10.96 -10.16
C VAL A 641 -24.61 -12.21 -9.26
N LEU A 642 -25.45 -12.25 -8.22
CA LEU A 642 -25.56 -13.39 -7.32
C LEU A 642 -26.04 -14.65 -8.03
N VAL A 643 -27.06 -14.54 -8.90
CA VAL A 643 -27.58 -15.68 -9.67
C VAL A 643 -26.56 -16.16 -10.71
N GLU A 644 -25.94 -15.24 -11.45
CA GLU A 644 -24.91 -15.58 -12.44
C GLU A 644 -23.69 -16.26 -11.79
N ALA A 645 -23.34 -15.87 -10.56
CA ALA A 645 -22.29 -16.53 -9.81
C ALA A 645 -22.62 -18.01 -9.53
N ILE A 646 -23.88 -18.33 -9.22
CA ILE A 646 -24.33 -19.69 -8.89
C ILE A 646 -24.56 -20.54 -10.14
N ASP A 647 -24.91 -19.94 -11.27
CA ASP A 647 -24.99 -20.66 -12.55
C ASP A 647 -23.61 -21.14 -13.04
N ASN A 648 -22.53 -20.49 -12.58
CA ASN A 648 -21.15 -20.75 -13.01
C ASN A 648 -20.26 -21.32 -11.89
N LEU A 649 -20.81 -22.18 -11.02
CA LEU A 649 -20.05 -22.75 -9.90
C LEU A 649 -18.93 -23.69 -10.39
N PRO A 650 -17.69 -23.53 -9.90
CA PRO A 650 -16.57 -24.41 -10.24
C PRO A 650 -16.60 -25.74 -9.50
N SER A 651 -17.38 -25.83 -8.43
CA SER A 651 -17.59 -27.04 -7.63
C SER A 651 -18.99 -27.00 -7.03
N PRO A 652 -19.71 -28.13 -6.96
CA PRO A 652 -21.07 -28.18 -6.42
C PRO A 652 -21.14 -27.86 -4.92
N LEU A 653 -20.00 -27.74 -4.23
CA LEU A 653 -19.90 -27.38 -2.82
C LEU A 653 -19.77 -25.86 -2.59
N CYS A 654 -19.60 -25.07 -3.66
CA CYS A 654 -19.47 -23.63 -3.57
C CYS A 654 -20.83 -22.97 -3.29
N TYR A 655 -20.83 -21.87 -2.55
CA TYR A 655 -22.05 -21.18 -2.16
C TYR A 655 -21.82 -19.70 -1.86
N VAL A 656 -22.92 -18.95 -1.82
CA VAL A 656 -22.97 -17.57 -1.33
C VAL A 656 -23.83 -17.53 -0.06
N HIS A 657 -23.32 -16.92 1.00
CA HIS A 657 -24.02 -16.69 2.26
C HIS A 657 -24.23 -15.19 2.47
N LEU A 658 -25.47 -14.79 2.66
CA LEU A 658 -25.92 -13.43 2.93
C LEU A 658 -26.29 -13.34 4.42
N LEU A 659 -25.30 -12.99 5.26
CA LEU A 659 -25.50 -12.83 6.70
C LEU A 659 -26.18 -11.48 6.99
N HIS A 660 -27.30 -11.50 7.69
CA HIS A 660 -28.09 -10.30 7.95
C HIS A 660 -27.46 -9.40 9.01
N GLY A 661 -27.04 -8.22 8.56
CA GLY A 661 -26.43 -7.14 9.31
C GLY A 661 -27.39 -6.04 9.73
N GLY A 662 -26.90 -4.80 9.77
CA GLY A 662 -27.65 -3.66 10.29
C GLY A 662 -27.83 -3.68 11.80
N GLY A 663 -28.94 -3.11 12.28
CA GLY A 663 -29.26 -3.04 13.70
C GLY A 663 -28.18 -2.31 14.52
N ALA A 664 -27.62 -3.00 15.51
CA ALA A 664 -26.56 -2.47 16.37
C ALA A 664 -25.31 -2.02 15.61
N VAL A 665 -24.95 -2.71 14.52
CA VAL A 665 -23.73 -2.40 13.75
C VAL A 665 -23.78 -0.98 13.21
N GLY A 666 -24.92 -0.60 12.62
CA GLY A 666 -25.15 0.75 12.08
C GLY A 666 -25.42 1.81 13.15
N SER A 667 -25.65 1.42 14.41
CA SER A 667 -25.80 2.35 15.53
C SER A 667 -24.46 2.86 16.07
N VAL A 668 -23.36 2.16 15.80
CA VAL A 668 -22.01 2.56 16.19
C VAL A 668 -21.44 3.47 15.11
N GLY A 669 -20.87 4.62 15.50
CA GLY A 669 -20.22 5.56 14.56
C GLY A 669 -19.11 4.89 13.74
N SER A 670 -18.99 5.26 12.47
CA SER A 670 -17.98 4.69 11.56
C SER A 670 -16.55 4.97 12.01
N ASP A 671 -16.31 6.04 12.78
CA ASP A 671 -15.03 6.44 13.35
C ASP A 671 -14.78 5.87 14.77
N ALA A 672 -15.77 5.23 15.38
CA ALA A 672 -15.68 4.75 16.77
C ALA A 672 -14.69 3.60 16.96
N THR A 673 -14.39 2.85 15.91
CA THR A 673 -13.38 1.78 15.90
C THR A 673 -12.64 1.73 14.55
N ALA A 674 -11.53 1.01 14.48
CA ALA A 674 -10.85 0.76 13.21
C ALA A 674 -11.72 0.11 12.13
N PHE A 675 -12.77 -0.63 12.53
CA PHE A 675 -13.77 -1.16 11.62
C PHE A 675 -14.72 -0.03 11.16
N GLY A 676 -14.41 0.58 10.01
CA GLY A 676 -15.16 1.74 9.50
C GLY A 676 -16.38 1.42 8.62
N CYS A 677 -16.47 0.21 8.06
CA CYS A 677 -17.52 -0.19 7.13
C CYS A 677 -18.80 -0.60 7.87
N ARG A 678 -19.61 0.35 8.35
CA ARG A 678 -20.80 0.06 9.19
C ARG A 678 -22.16 0.22 8.51
N ASN A 679 -22.20 0.83 7.33
CA ASN A 679 -23.43 1.08 6.58
C ASN A 679 -23.75 -0.07 5.61
N TRP A 680 -24.27 -1.19 6.13
CA TRP A 680 -24.65 -2.36 5.32
C TRP A 680 -25.77 -3.19 5.96
N ASP A 681 -26.63 -3.75 5.11
CA ASP A 681 -27.71 -4.67 5.49
C ASP A 681 -27.26 -6.13 5.48
N TYR A 682 -26.34 -6.50 4.60
CA TYR A 682 -25.85 -7.87 4.47
C TYR A 682 -24.33 -7.96 4.31
N ALA A 683 -23.73 -8.88 5.06
CA ALA A 683 -22.39 -9.38 4.78
C ALA A 683 -22.52 -10.53 3.77
N CYS A 684 -22.14 -10.28 2.52
CA CYS A 684 -22.16 -11.28 1.45
C CYS A 684 -20.83 -12.03 1.45
N ILE A 685 -20.82 -13.27 1.94
CA ILE A 685 -19.66 -14.16 2.00
C ILE A 685 -19.71 -15.12 0.80
N ILE A 686 -18.76 -14.95 -0.12
CA ILE A 686 -18.60 -15.81 -1.28
C ILE A 686 -17.60 -16.91 -0.90
N THR A 687 -18.03 -18.18 -0.89
CA THR A 687 -17.21 -19.29 -0.43
C THR A 687 -16.99 -20.32 -1.52
N GLY A 688 -15.76 -20.36 -2.04
CA GLY A 688 -15.29 -21.45 -2.90
C GLY A 688 -14.89 -22.65 -2.05
N VAL A 689 -15.43 -23.83 -2.36
CA VAL A 689 -15.20 -25.07 -1.58
C VAL A 689 -14.84 -26.22 -2.50
N TRP A 690 -13.83 -26.99 -2.09
CA TRP A 690 -13.41 -28.22 -2.76
C TRP A 690 -13.00 -29.30 -1.74
N SER A 691 -12.89 -30.54 -2.21
CA SER A 691 -12.38 -31.64 -1.40
C SER A 691 -10.90 -31.43 -1.08
N ARG A 692 -10.46 -31.67 0.17
CA ARG A 692 -9.07 -31.46 0.59
C ARG A 692 -8.05 -32.28 -0.20
N ASN A 693 -8.47 -33.41 -0.76
CA ASN A 693 -7.61 -34.24 -1.64
C ASN A 693 -7.27 -33.53 -2.96
N HIS A 694 -7.97 -32.44 -3.28
CA HIS A 694 -7.79 -31.62 -4.46
C HIS A 694 -7.09 -30.28 -4.14
N ASP A 695 -6.47 -30.13 -2.96
CA ASP A 695 -5.64 -28.96 -2.65
C ASP A 695 -4.53 -28.80 -3.71
N GLY A 696 -4.40 -27.58 -4.27
CA GLY A 696 -3.45 -27.28 -5.35
C GLY A 696 -3.84 -27.77 -6.74
N SER A 697 -5.02 -28.37 -6.92
CA SER A 697 -5.55 -28.78 -8.23
C SER A 697 -6.23 -27.64 -9.01
N ASP A 698 -6.68 -27.94 -10.23
CA ASP A 698 -7.45 -27.01 -11.07
C ASP A 698 -8.73 -26.54 -10.39
N VAL A 699 -9.51 -27.46 -9.79
CA VAL A 699 -10.76 -27.15 -9.10
C VAL A 699 -10.53 -26.14 -7.97
N ALA A 700 -9.44 -26.28 -7.21
CA ALA A 700 -9.09 -25.33 -6.15
C ALA A 700 -8.79 -23.94 -6.71
N ARG A 701 -8.06 -23.87 -7.82
CA ARG A 701 -7.70 -22.59 -8.47
C ARG A 701 -8.91 -21.94 -9.16
N ASP A 702 -9.78 -22.73 -9.76
CA ASP A 702 -11.04 -22.27 -10.36
C ASP A 702 -12.00 -21.76 -9.29
N ALA A 703 -12.05 -22.42 -8.12
CA ALA A 703 -12.80 -21.94 -6.96
C ALA A 703 -12.26 -20.61 -6.43
N VAL A 704 -10.94 -20.47 -6.24
CA VAL A 704 -10.32 -19.19 -5.84
C VAL A 704 -10.59 -18.10 -6.89
N GLY A 705 -10.40 -18.41 -8.17
CA GLY A 705 -10.65 -17.47 -9.27
C GLY A 705 -12.11 -17.05 -9.37
N TRP A 706 -13.05 -17.97 -9.14
CA TRP A 706 -14.48 -17.68 -9.06
C TRP A 706 -14.80 -16.72 -7.92
N VAL A 707 -14.27 -16.94 -6.72
CA VAL A 707 -14.46 -16.00 -5.59
C VAL A 707 -14.04 -14.58 -5.97
N TYR A 708 -12.87 -14.40 -6.56
CA TYR A 708 -12.40 -13.08 -6.98
C TYR A 708 -13.28 -12.45 -8.07
N ARG A 709 -13.68 -13.20 -9.10
CA ARG A 709 -14.56 -12.67 -10.16
C ARG A 709 -15.90 -12.19 -9.60
N VAL A 710 -16.50 -12.96 -8.70
CA VAL A 710 -17.78 -12.58 -8.07
C VAL A 710 -17.59 -11.33 -7.20
N VAL A 711 -16.51 -11.27 -6.42
CA VAL A 711 -16.17 -10.08 -5.63
C VAL A 711 -15.96 -8.86 -6.52
N GLU A 712 -15.19 -8.96 -7.60
CA GLU A 712 -14.93 -7.87 -8.55
C GLU A 712 -16.23 -7.34 -9.18
N ASN A 713 -17.17 -8.22 -9.51
CA ASN A 713 -18.48 -7.84 -10.05
C ASN A 713 -19.39 -7.18 -9.01
N LEU A 714 -19.29 -7.56 -7.73
CA LEU A 714 -20.06 -6.98 -6.63
C LEU A 714 -19.42 -5.71 -6.06
N LEU A 715 -18.12 -5.50 -6.25
CA LEU A 715 -17.37 -4.41 -5.63
C LEU A 715 -17.95 -3.02 -5.92
N PRO A 716 -18.36 -2.67 -7.16
CA PRO A 716 -18.98 -1.37 -7.45
C PRO A 716 -20.34 -1.15 -6.78
N LEU A 717 -20.99 -2.24 -6.32
CA LEU A 717 -22.29 -2.22 -5.64
C LEU A 717 -22.13 -2.33 -4.11
N SER A 718 -20.90 -2.47 -3.62
CA SER A 718 -20.59 -2.72 -2.21
C SER A 718 -20.28 -1.46 -1.42
N HIS A 719 -20.45 -1.55 -0.10
CA HIS A 719 -20.15 -0.48 0.86
C HIS A 719 -18.86 -0.75 1.65
N GLY A 720 -18.14 -1.82 1.30
CA GLY A 720 -16.89 -2.20 1.93
C GLY A 720 -16.57 -3.68 1.76
N VAL A 721 -15.39 -4.07 2.24
CA VAL A 721 -14.88 -5.45 2.23
C VAL A 721 -14.54 -5.87 3.65
N TYR A 722 -14.75 -7.13 4.00
CA TYR A 722 -14.42 -7.61 5.34
C TYR A 722 -12.92 -7.94 5.48
N GLY A 723 -12.19 -7.14 6.26
CA GLY A 723 -10.75 -7.29 6.46
C GLY A 723 -10.31 -8.64 7.04
N ALA A 724 -11.16 -9.33 7.81
CA ALA A 724 -10.83 -10.63 8.41
C ALA A 724 -10.73 -11.78 7.39
N ASP A 725 -11.37 -11.62 6.22
CA ASP A 725 -11.32 -12.60 5.14
C ASP A 725 -10.22 -12.27 4.11
N LEU A 726 -9.51 -11.14 4.25
CA LEU A 726 -8.37 -10.82 3.41
C LEU A 726 -7.17 -11.68 3.80
N GLY A 727 -6.39 -12.02 2.78
CA GLY A 727 -5.22 -12.85 2.88
C GLY A 727 -4.00 -12.20 2.20
N PRO A 728 -2.96 -13.00 1.98
CA PRO A 728 -1.70 -12.54 1.41
C PRO A 728 -1.67 -12.48 -0.12
N ASP A 729 -2.78 -12.84 -0.77
CA ASP A 729 -2.86 -12.81 -2.23
C ASP A 729 -2.70 -11.36 -2.72
N PRO A 730 -1.85 -11.09 -3.73
CA PRO A 730 -1.67 -9.73 -4.24
C PRO A 730 -2.97 -9.01 -4.62
N ARG A 731 -4.00 -9.76 -5.07
CA ARG A 731 -5.32 -9.21 -5.41
C ARG A 731 -6.02 -8.60 -4.20
N ASP A 732 -5.79 -9.11 -2.98
CA ASP A 732 -6.37 -8.55 -1.75
C ASP A 732 -5.81 -7.18 -1.40
N THR A 733 -4.63 -6.82 -1.91
CA THR A 733 -4.09 -5.47 -1.72
C THR A 733 -5.06 -4.42 -2.29
N LYS A 734 -5.70 -4.70 -3.43
CA LYS A 734 -6.71 -3.82 -4.02
C LYS A 734 -7.98 -3.77 -3.17
N LEU A 735 -8.41 -4.92 -2.65
CA LEU A 735 -9.59 -5.02 -1.78
C LEU A 735 -9.41 -4.33 -0.42
N SER A 736 -8.18 -4.33 0.11
CA SER A 736 -7.85 -3.71 1.41
C SER A 736 -8.17 -2.21 1.49
N VAL A 737 -8.21 -1.53 0.34
CA VAL A 737 -8.57 -0.10 0.22
C VAL A 737 -10.01 0.16 0.69
N MET A 738 -10.88 -0.85 0.60
CA MET A 738 -12.29 -0.80 1.00
C MET A 738 -12.57 -1.49 2.34
N ALA A 739 -11.54 -1.96 3.06
CA ALA A 739 -11.72 -2.75 4.28
C ALA A 739 -11.97 -1.91 5.55
N PHE A 740 -11.55 -0.64 5.54
CA PHE A 740 -11.54 0.22 6.73
C PHE A 740 -12.34 1.52 6.56
N GLY A 741 -13.03 1.71 5.43
CA GLY A 741 -13.76 2.94 5.13
C GLY A 741 -12.88 4.20 5.22
N SER A 742 -13.40 5.25 5.87
CA SER A 742 -12.68 6.51 6.15
C SER A 742 -11.44 6.34 7.03
N ASN A 743 -11.36 5.26 7.81
CA ASN A 743 -10.37 5.10 8.88
C ASN A 743 -9.00 4.61 8.39
N ARG A 744 -8.91 4.26 7.10
CA ARG A 744 -7.72 3.67 6.47
C ARG A 744 -6.44 4.49 6.68
N GLN A 745 -6.52 5.83 6.58
CA GLN A 745 -5.34 6.70 6.66
C GLN A 745 -4.81 6.77 8.09
N GLN A 746 -5.70 6.90 9.06
CA GLN A 746 -5.33 6.88 10.47
C GLN A 746 -4.67 5.55 10.85
N LEU A 747 -5.20 4.41 10.37
CA LEU A 747 -4.60 3.10 10.58
C LEU A 747 -3.22 2.95 9.95
N ALA A 748 -3.06 3.41 8.71
CA ALA A 748 -1.77 3.36 8.01
C ALA A 748 -0.68 4.17 8.76
N ARG A 749 -1.03 5.34 9.30
CA ARG A 749 -0.13 6.19 10.11
C ARG A 749 0.19 5.56 11.46
N LEU A 750 -0.82 5.04 12.15
CA LEU A 750 -0.62 4.37 13.43
C LEU A 750 0.32 3.17 13.27
N LYS A 751 0.15 2.37 12.22
CA LYS A 751 1.02 1.22 11.91
C LYS A 751 2.50 1.62 11.80
N GLN A 752 2.81 2.78 11.21
CA GLN A 752 4.19 3.27 11.14
C GLN A 752 4.76 3.63 12.51
N THR A 753 3.92 4.05 13.45
CA THR A 753 4.33 4.45 14.81
C THR A 753 4.47 3.23 15.73
N VAL A 754 3.53 2.29 15.68
CA VAL A 754 3.49 1.12 16.59
C VAL A 754 4.27 -0.08 16.08
N ASP A 755 4.60 -0.12 14.78
CA ASP A 755 5.44 -1.16 14.15
C ASP A 755 6.39 -0.56 13.10
N PRO A 756 7.26 0.40 13.47
CA PRO A 756 8.19 1.08 12.55
C PRO A 756 9.20 0.10 11.92
N PHE A 757 9.48 -1.01 12.59
CA PHE A 757 10.45 -2.01 12.17
C PHE A 757 9.83 -3.18 11.38
N ARG A 758 8.51 -3.15 11.14
CA ARG A 758 7.76 -4.19 10.43
C ARG A 758 7.94 -5.58 11.03
N VAL A 759 7.98 -5.67 12.35
CA VAL A 759 7.97 -6.95 13.08
C VAL A 759 6.69 -7.73 12.74
N LEU A 760 5.56 -7.06 12.58
CA LEU A 760 4.30 -7.67 12.16
C LEU A 760 4.01 -7.32 10.69
N ALA A 761 4.93 -7.72 9.79
CA ALA A 761 4.87 -7.44 8.36
C ALA A 761 3.78 -8.20 7.59
N TYR A 762 3.31 -9.31 8.14
CA TYR A 762 2.46 -10.28 7.42
C TYR A 762 1.01 -10.29 7.89
N THR A 763 0.54 -9.19 8.47
CA THR A 763 -0.83 -9.01 8.96
C THR A 763 -1.81 -8.69 7.81
N CYS A 764 -3.10 -8.55 8.16
CA CYS A 764 -4.10 -8.03 7.22
C CYS A 764 -3.57 -6.75 6.56
N PRO A 765 -3.52 -6.69 5.21
CA PRO A 765 -2.90 -5.58 4.51
C PRO A 765 -3.60 -4.27 4.86
N LEU A 766 -2.81 -3.29 5.31
CA LEU A 766 -3.27 -1.91 5.43
C LEU A 766 -2.90 -1.18 4.14
N PRO A 767 -3.77 -0.29 3.62
CA PRO A 767 -3.40 0.57 2.50
C PRO A 767 -2.11 1.30 2.81
N LYS A 768 -1.20 1.36 1.83
CA LYS A 768 -0.07 2.28 1.91
C LYS A 768 -0.65 3.67 2.06
N GLU A 769 -0.07 4.48 2.94
CA GLU A 769 -0.48 5.87 3.08
C GLU A 769 -0.50 6.48 1.69
N PRO A 770 -1.63 7.02 1.20
CA PRO A 770 -1.60 7.81 -0.02
C PRO A 770 -0.56 8.90 0.25
N ALA A 771 0.37 9.08 -0.67
CA ALA A 771 1.41 10.08 -0.52
C ALA A 771 0.74 11.44 -0.29
N ALA A 772 0.81 11.85 0.97
CA ALA A 772 0.89 13.19 1.50
C ALA A 772 -0.36 14.09 1.41
N GLN A 773 -0.35 15.07 2.31
CA GLN A 773 -1.26 16.22 2.37
C GLN A 773 -1.68 16.70 0.97
N ARG A 774 -2.94 17.13 0.80
CA ARG A 774 -3.39 17.70 -0.48
C ARG A 774 -2.73 19.05 -0.75
N LEU A 775 -2.41 19.79 0.31
CA LEU A 775 -1.84 21.13 0.23
C LEU A 775 -0.96 21.44 1.44
N ILE A 776 0.25 21.91 1.19
CA ILE A 776 1.11 22.57 2.19
C ILE A 776 1.22 24.05 1.84
N ILE A 777 0.91 24.91 2.80
CA ILE A 777 0.99 26.36 2.67
C ILE A 777 2.12 26.88 3.55
N LEU A 778 3.17 27.39 2.92
CA LEU A 778 4.31 28.00 3.60
C LEU A 778 3.97 29.48 3.85
N VAL A 779 3.77 29.85 5.12
CA VAL A 779 3.38 31.21 5.50
C VAL A 779 4.63 32.01 5.88
N THR A 780 5.08 32.86 4.96
CA THR A 780 6.34 33.64 5.06
C THR A 780 6.05 35.13 5.27
N GLY A 781 7.09 35.93 5.51
CA GLY A 781 6.96 37.37 5.75
C GLY A 781 7.81 37.90 6.91
N GLU A 782 7.86 39.21 7.06
CA GLU A 782 8.71 39.88 8.05
C GLU A 782 8.23 39.74 9.51
N SER A 783 9.09 40.13 10.46
CA SER A 783 8.76 40.14 11.87
C SER A 783 7.62 41.11 12.19
N GLY A 784 6.56 40.62 12.82
CA GLY A 784 5.38 41.42 13.19
C GLY A 784 4.31 41.53 12.10
N ALA A 785 4.47 40.84 10.96
CA ALA A 785 3.47 40.85 9.88
C ALA A 785 2.17 40.08 10.20
N GLY A 786 2.14 39.28 11.28
CA GLY A 786 0.95 38.53 11.70
C GLY A 786 0.80 37.14 11.08
N LYS A 787 1.91 36.51 10.65
CA LYS A 787 1.90 35.18 9.99
C LYS A 787 1.16 34.10 10.76
N ASP A 788 1.49 33.93 12.04
CA ASP A 788 0.88 32.90 12.91
C ASP A 788 -0.64 33.14 13.03
N TYR A 789 -1.03 34.40 13.22
CA TYR A 789 -2.43 34.83 13.26
C TYR A 789 -3.18 34.56 11.94
N CYS A 790 -2.60 34.90 10.79
CA CYS A 790 -3.21 34.62 9.50
C CYS A 790 -3.37 33.11 9.26
N ALA A 791 -2.36 32.31 9.63
CA ALA A 791 -2.43 30.86 9.52
C ALA A 791 -3.60 30.29 10.34
N ASP A 792 -3.79 30.76 11.58
CA ASP A 792 -4.88 30.29 12.43
C ASP A 792 -6.27 30.68 11.88
N VAL A 793 -6.41 31.90 11.34
CA VAL A 793 -7.65 32.33 10.66
C VAL A 793 -7.93 31.45 9.43
N TRP A 794 -6.93 31.18 8.59
CA TRP A 794 -7.09 30.35 7.40
C TRP A 794 -7.42 28.90 7.75
N VAL A 795 -6.83 28.33 8.80
CA VAL A 795 -7.21 27.00 9.32
C VAL A 795 -8.69 26.98 9.69
N SER A 796 -9.20 28.03 10.37
CA SER A 796 -10.61 28.13 10.72
C SER A 796 -11.51 28.15 9.48
N VAL A 797 -11.19 28.99 8.48
CA VAL A 797 -11.99 29.08 7.23
C VAL A 797 -12.03 27.74 6.52
N LEU A 798 -10.87 27.11 6.30
CA LEU A 798 -10.77 25.83 5.59
C LEU A 798 -11.57 24.70 6.26
N ARG A 799 -11.59 24.66 7.60
CA ARG A 799 -12.37 23.67 8.36
C ARG A 799 -13.88 23.90 8.26
N THR A 800 -14.32 25.15 8.15
CA THR A 800 -15.75 25.51 8.19
C THR A 800 -16.42 25.55 6.82
N MET A 801 -15.71 25.90 5.75
CA MET A 801 -16.32 26.21 4.45
C MET A 801 -16.07 25.17 3.36
N THR A 802 -15.43 24.03 3.69
CA THR A 802 -15.20 22.95 2.72
C THR A 802 -16.28 21.86 2.83
N PRO A 803 -16.89 21.42 1.72
CA PRO A 803 -18.06 20.53 1.73
C PRO A 803 -17.78 19.10 2.26
N ASN A 804 -16.51 18.71 2.42
CA ASN A 804 -16.08 17.34 2.76
C ASN A 804 -15.32 17.23 4.10
N HIS A 805 -15.50 18.18 5.04
CA HIS A 805 -14.80 18.19 6.34
C HIS A 805 -13.28 18.03 6.23
N ILE A 806 -12.64 18.92 5.46
CA ILE A 806 -11.18 18.89 5.27
C ILE A 806 -10.47 19.20 6.59
N THR A 807 -9.46 18.39 6.93
CA THR A 807 -8.66 18.59 8.13
C THR A 807 -7.52 19.58 7.84
N ALA A 808 -7.48 20.71 8.55
CA ALA A 808 -6.42 21.72 8.41
C ALA A 808 -5.71 21.98 9.73
N THR A 809 -4.40 22.21 9.74
CA THR A 809 -3.64 22.55 10.96
C THR A 809 -2.50 23.54 10.68
N SER A 810 -2.12 24.34 11.69
CA SER A 810 -1.00 25.29 11.64
C SER A 810 0.11 24.85 12.59
N ILE A 811 1.36 24.79 12.11
CA ILE A 811 2.54 24.43 12.91
C ILE A 811 3.69 25.39 12.60
N SER A 812 4.40 25.83 13.64
CA SER A 812 5.64 26.59 13.45
C SER A 812 6.84 25.65 13.34
N ILE A 813 7.55 25.70 12.21
CA ILE A 813 8.78 24.89 12.00
C ILE A 813 9.88 25.26 13.00
N SER A 814 9.83 26.48 13.54
CA SER A 814 10.78 26.98 14.54
C SER A 814 10.62 26.34 15.93
N ASP A 815 9.54 25.60 16.19
CA ASP A 815 9.28 25.01 17.51
C ASP A 815 10.30 23.93 17.88
N MET A 816 10.80 23.18 16.90
CA MET A 816 11.90 22.23 17.12
C MET A 816 13.16 22.93 17.60
N THR A 817 13.60 23.96 16.87
CA THR A 817 14.77 24.77 17.25
C THR A 817 14.60 25.42 18.63
N LYS A 818 13.39 25.87 18.99
CA LYS A 818 13.13 26.42 20.33
C LYS A 818 13.31 25.37 21.43
N ARG A 819 12.89 24.13 21.21
CA ARG A 819 13.08 23.02 22.17
C ARG A 819 14.54 22.71 22.37
N GLU A 820 15.30 22.60 21.28
CA GLU A 820 16.74 22.33 21.33
C GLU A 820 17.52 23.48 21.97
N TYR A 821 17.16 24.73 21.63
CA TYR A 821 17.74 25.91 22.26
C TYR A 821 17.43 25.98 23.76
N ALA A 822 16.19 25.69 24.17
CA ALA A 822 15.80 25.64 25.58
C ALA A 822 16.61 24.57 26.35
N ALA A 823 16.78 23.39 25.77
CA ALA A 823 17.57 22.31 26.35
C ALA A 823 19.06 22.68 26.46
N ALA A 824 19.62 23.36 25.44
CA ALA A 824 21.03 23.74 25.40
C ALA A 824 21.39 24.94 26.29
N THR A 825 20.45 25.88 26.48
CA THR A 825 20.72 27.16 27.16
C THR A 825 20.05 27.31 28.52
N GLY A 826 19.13 26.40 28.87
CA GLY A 826 18.28 26.52 30.06
C GLY A 826 17.14 27.54 29.93
N ALA A 827 16.89 28.06 28.72
CA ALA A 827 15.77 28.95 28.49
C ALA A 827 14.41 28.25 28.70
N ARG A 828 13.43 28.99 29.23
CA ARG A 828 12.08 28.50 29.50
C ARG A 828 11.29 28.22 28.21
N LEU A 829 11.08 26.95 27.88
CA LEU A 829 10.38 26.53 26.66
C LEU A 829 8.91 26.99 26.61
N ASP A 830 8.21 26.91 27.75
CA ASP A 830 6.82 27.37 27.90
C ASP A 830 6.66 28.83 27.47
N LEU A 831 7.60 29.68 27.89
CA LEU A 831 7.63 31.09 27.53
C LEU A 831 8.07 31.31 26.08
N LEU A 832 9.03 30.54 25.55
CA LEU A 832 9.44 30.64 24.14
C LEU A 832 8.29 30.32 23.15
N LEU A 833 7.36 29.46 23.56
CA LEU A 833 6.21 29.05 22.74
C LEU A 833 5.02 30.01 22.89
N ARG A 834 4.77 30.54 24.09
CA ARG A 834 3.52 31.26 24.41
C ARG A 834 3.68 32.76 24.64
N ASP A 835 4.84 33.21 25.13
CA ASP A 835 5.09 34.61 25.49
C ASP A 835 5.83 35.35 24.38
N ARG A 836 5.19 36.37 23.82
CA ARG A 836 5.70 37.10 22.66
C ARG A 836 6.92 37.96 23.00
N ASP A 837 6.93 38.62 24.15
CA ASP A 837 8.02 39.51 24.56
C ASP A 837 9.26 38.71 24.96
N TYR A 838 9.06 37.55 25.57
CA TYR A 838 10.11 36.57 25.85
C TYR A 838 10.71 36.01 24.55
N LYS A 839 9.86 35.62 23.58
CA LYS A 839 10.29 35.12 22.26
C LYS A 839 11.08 36.17 21.47
N GLU A 840 10.69 37.44 21.49
CA GLU A 840 11.42 38.51 20.80
C GLU A 840 12.79 38.78 21.44
N ARG A 841 12.90 38.77 22.78
CA ARG A 841 14.20 38.92 23.47
C ARG A 841 15.20 37.83 23.12
N HIS A 842 14.74 36.58 22.98
CA HIS A 842 15.60 35.43 22.63
C HIS A 842 15.82 35.25 21.13
N ARG A 843 15.17 36.04 20.26
CA ARG A 843 15.21 35.84 18.80
C ARG A 843 16.61 35.93 18.18
N PRO A 844 17.47 36.90 18.52
CA PRO A 844 18.83 36.96 17.96
C PRO A 844 19.63 35.69 18.29
N LEU A 845 19.62 35.27 19.56
CA LEU A 845 20.31 34.07 20.03
C LEU A 845 19.76 32.78 19.40
N LEU A 846 18.44 32.67 19.24
CA LEU A 846 17.79 31.58 18.51
C LEU A 846 18.16 31.57 17.02
N THR A 847 18.49 32.74 16.47
CA THR A 847 18.92 32.85 15.07
C THR A 847 20.34 32.36 14.90
N ASP A 848 21.23 32.81 15.77
CA ASP A 848 22.63 32.37 15.79
C ASP A 848 22.75 30.87 16.10
N PHE A 849 21.97 30.36 17.06
CA PHE A 849 21.91 28.94 17.40
C PHE A 849 21.53 28.09 16.18
N TYR A 850 20.45 28.46 15.49
CA TYR A 850 20.02 27.75 14.27
C TYR A 850 21.09 27.81 13.17
N GLN A 851 21.71 28.97 12.93
CA GLN A 851 22.75 29.11 11.91
C GLN A 851 23.99 28.26 12.23
N ASN A 852 24.32 28.09 13.52
CA ASN A 852 25.38 27.17 13.93
C ASN A 852 25.01 25.72 13.63
N GLN A 853 23.78 25.31 13.96
CA GLN A 853 23.32 23.95 13.65
C GLN A 853 23.29 23.67 12.14
N VAL A 854 22.86 24.63 11.31
CA VAL A 854 22.88 24.46 9.84
C VAL A 854 24.30 24.34 9.30
N ARG A 855 25.28 25.04 9.89
CA ARG A 855 26.70 24.89 9.51
C ARG A 855 27.24 23.50 9.80
N GLU A 856 26.84 22.89 10.91
CA GLU A 856 27.25 21.53 11.30
C GLU A 856 26.43 20.44 10.58
N ARG A 857 25.15 20.72 10.31
CA ARG A 857 24.17 19.83 9.68
C ARG A 857 23.47 20.55 8.52
N PRO A 858 24.06 20.57 7.31
CA PRO A 858 23.52 21.31 6.17
C PRO A 858 22.10 20.90 5.74
N GLN A 859 21.67 19.67 6.06
CA GLN A 859 20.34 19.14 5.74
C GLN A 859 19.26 19.47 6.78
N LEU A 860 19.61 20.18 7.87
CA LEU A 860 18.69 20.52 8.96
C LEU A 860 17.36 21.17 8.51
N PRO A 861 17.33 22.11 7.54
CA PRO A 861 16.07 22.69 7.06
C PRO A 861 15.11 21.67 6.43
N GLU A 862 15.64 20.76 5.60
CA GLU A 862 14.87 19.69 4.95
C GLU A 862 14.34 18.69 5.98
N GLU A 863 15.17 18.34 6.97
CA GLU A 863 14.77 17.44 8.05
C GLU A 863 13.70 18.05 8.96
N HIS A 864 13.82 19.33 9.32
CA HIS A 864 12.79 20.04 10.09
C HIS A 864 11.48 20.12 9.31
N PHE A 865 11.55 20.42 8.02
CA PHE A 865 10.39 20.45 7.14
C PHE A 865 9.71 19.07 7.09
N LEU A 866 10.47 18.02 6.81
CA LEU A 866 9.96 16.66 6.78
C LEU A 866 9.38 16.27 8.14
N ASN A 867 10.05 16.54 9.27
CA ASN A 867 9.51 16.22 10.59
C ASN A 867 8.17 16.90 10.85
N VAL A 868 8.02 18.18 10.49
CA VAL A 868 6.74 18.89 10.61
C VAL A 868 5.66 18.26 9.72
N VAL A 869 6.00 17.92 8.47
CA VAL A 869 5.09 17.26 7.54
C VAL A 869 4.64 15.89 8.09
N HIS A 870 5.57 15.06 8.58
CA HIS A 870 5.27 13.74 9.14
C HIS A 870 4.42 13.84 10.42
N ASN A 871 4.76 14.76 11.33
CA ASN A 871 3.98 14.97 12.56
C ASN A 871 2.55 15.48 12.27
N ALA A 872 2.37 16.19 11.16
CA ALA A 872 1.09 16.68 10.71
C ALA A 872 0.45 15.82 9.61
N ALA A 873 0.89 14.56 9.46
CA ALA A 873 0.37 13.69 8.42
C ALA A 873 -1.16 13.57 8.49
N HIS A 874 -1.75 13.70 9.68
CA HIS A 874 -3.20 13.69 9.90
C HIS A 874 -4.00 14.77 9.18
N ALA A 875 -3.39 15.89 8.80
CA ALA A 875 -4.07 17.00 8.14
C ALA A 875 -4.06 16.86 6.61
N ASP A 876 -5.16 17.19 5.95
CA ASP A 876 -5.24 17.37 4.50
C ASP A 876 -4.52 18.66 4.06
N VAL A 877 -4.56 19.69 4.92
CA VAL A 877 -3.95 21.01 4.70
C VAL A 877 -3.03 21.37 5.87
N LEU A 878 -1.76 21.58 5.57
CA LEU A 878 -0.76 21.96 6.56
C LEU A 878 -0.25 23.37 6.29
N LEU A 879 -0.42 24.27 7.26
CA LEU A 879 0.17 25.61 7.23
C LEU A 879 1.45 25.61 8.06
N ILE A 880 2.58 25.93 7.43
CA ILE A 880 3.89 25.97 8.09
C ILE A 880 4.32 27.42 8.24
N THR A 881 4.54 27.87 9.48
CA THR A 881 5.07 29.21 9.78
C THR A 881 6.51 29.15 10.27
N GLY A 882 7.19 30.30 10.28
CA GLY A 882 8.51 30.43 10.91
C GLY A 882 9.68 29.94 10.05
N LEU A 883 9.47 29.76 8.74
CA LEU A 883 10.50 29.47 7.76
C LEU A 883 11.49 30.63 7.61
N ARG A 884 12.73 30.28 7.26
CA ARG A 884 13.86 31.22 7.09
C ARG A 884 14.53 31.14 5.72
N ASP A 885 14.08 30.24 4.85
CA ASP A 885 14.59 30.08 3.48
C ASP A 885 14.09 31.18 2.54
N ASP A 886 14.97 31.62 1.63
CA ASP A 886 14.66 32.70 0.68
C ASP A 886 13.70 32.27 -0.44
N THR A 887 13.67 30.98 -0.83
CA THR A 887 12.82 30.45 -1.92
C THR A 887 12.22 29.08 -1.57
N PRO A 888 11.34 29.01 -0.55
CA PRO A 888 11.07 27.77 0.14
C PRO A 888 10.35 26.72 -0.74
N VAL A 889 9.50 27.14 -1.68
CA VAL A 889 8.80 26.20 -2.59
C VAL A 889 9.77 25.46 -3.50
N ALA A 890 10.71 26.19 -4.13
CA ALA A 890 11.70 25.60 -5.03
C ALA A 890 12.65 24.63 -4.30
N THR A 891 12.93 24.90 -3.03
CA THR A 891 13.80 24.08 -2.19
C THR A 891 13.08 22.86 -1.61
N LEU A 892 11.81 22.97 -1.20
CA LEU A 892 11.16 21.94 -0.38
C LEU A 892 10.13 21.08 -1.13
N SER A 893 9.55 21.55 -2.25
CA SER A 893 8.44 20.85 -2.91
C SER A 893 8.79 19.43 -3.39
N HIS A 894 10.05 19.21 -3.81
CA HIS A 894 10.52 17.91 -4.29
C HIS A 894 10.60 16.84 -3.19
N LEU A 895 10.64 17.23 -1.92
CA LEU A 895 10.66 16.33 -0.76
C LEU A 895 9.28 15.70 -0.50
N VAL A 896 8.21 16.32 -1.01
CA VAL A 896 6.81 15.90 -0.88
C VAL A 896 6.14 15.87 -2.26
N PRO A 897 6.62 15.01 -3.18
CA PRO A 897 6.33 15.14 -4.61
C PRO A 897 4.86 14.92 -5.00
N ALA A 898 4.08 14.26 -4.14
CA ALA A 898 2.64 14.07 -4.35
C ALA A 898 1.77 15.19 -3.77
N THR A 899 2.39 16.18 -3.10
CA THR A 899 1.70 17.29 -2.44
C THR A 899 1.96 18.60 -3.14
N ARG A 900 0.90 19.39 -3.32
CA ARG A 900 1.03 20.78 -3.73
C ARG A 900 1.63 21.62 -2.60
N VAL A 901 2.74 22.30 -2.87
CA VAL A 901 3.37 23.24 -1.94
C VAL A 901 3.25 24.65 -2.52
N ILE A 902 2.67 25.58 -1.74
CA ILE A 902 2.54 27.00 -2.11
C ILE A 902 3.14 27.89 -1.04
N GLU A 903 3.52 29.11 -1.40
CA GLU A 903 3.97 30.14 -0.45
C GLU A 903 3.00 31.31 -0.40
N VAL A 904 2.57 31.69 0.81
CA VAL A 904 1.83 32.94 1.04
C VAL A 904 2.70 33.88 1.89
N SER A 905 3.17 34.95 1.28
CA SER A 905 3.98 35.98 1.96
C SER A 905 3.08 37.06 2.55
N VAL A 906 3.06 37.14 3.88
CA VAL A 906 2.27 38.13 4.63
C VAL A 906 3.10 39.41 4.83
N ARG A 907 2.57 40.54 4.36
CA ARG A 907 3.14 41.88 4.57
C ARG A 907 2.23 42.71 5.46
N ALA A 908 2.83 43.67 6.16
CA ALA A 908 2.10 44.70 6.92
C ALA A 908 2.91 45.99 6.91
N SER A 909 2.25 47.13 6.97
CA SER A 909 2.83 48.45 7.11
C SER A 909 3.58 48.62 8.43
N ASP A 910 4.56 49.50 8.46
CA ASP A 910 5.36 49.74 9.67
C ASP A 910 4.54 50.31 10.83
N GLN A 911 3.47 51.04 10.53
CA GLN A 911 2.50 51.52 11.52
C GLN A 911 1.77 50.35 12.18
N ILE A 912 1.27 49.39 11.40
CA ILE A 912 0.59 48.19 11.92
C ILE A 912 1.58 47.24 12.62
N LYS A 913 2.80 47.08 12.11
CA LYS A 913 3.86 46.32 12.81
C LYS A 913 4.18 46.94 14.17
N LYS A 914 4.25 48.28 14.28
CA LYS A 914 4.47 49.00 15.55
C LYS A 914 3.28 48.87 16.49
N ALA A 915 2.05 49.06 16.00
CA ALA A 915 0.83 48.87 16.79
C ALA A 915 0.71 47.44 17.35
N ARG A 916 0.99 46.43 16.52
CA ARG A 916 1.00 45.01 16.92
C ARG A 916 2.15 44.64 17.86
N ARG A 917 3.17 45.50 18.02
CA ARG A 917 4.30 45.30 18.94
C ARG A 917 4.11 45.98 20.30
N GLY A 918 3.03 46.75 20.48
CA GLY A 918 2.78 47.51 21.71
C GLY A 918 3.62 48.78 21.80
N SER A 919 2.96 49.92 22.02
CA SER A 919 3.61 51.21 22.25
C SER A 919 4.29 51.25 23.62
N ASN A 920 5.51 50.71 23.75
CA ASN A 920 6.39 50.92 24.91
C ASN A 920 7.88 50.73 24.58
N ALA A 921 8.31 51.04 23.35
CA ALA A 921 9.72 51.25 23.06
C ALA A 921 10.02 52.74 23.18
N THR A 922 10.47 53.17 24.37
CA THR A 922 11.06 54.48 24.57
C THR A 922 12.26 54.65 23.64
N ASP A 923 12.19 55.68 22.81
CA ASP A 923 13.35 56.27 22.14
C ASP A 923 14.46 56.50 23.16
N ASN A 924 15.65 55.96 22.88
CA ASN A 924 16.89 56.46 23.45
C ASN A 924 18.05 56.24 22.48
N GLY A 925 18.49 57.33 21.85
CA GLY A 925 19.93 57.60 21.69
C GLY A 925 20.63 57.16 20.40
N SER A 926 20.47 57.97 19.35
CA SER A 926 21.47 58.40 18.34
C SER A 926 22.56 57.43 17.83
N CYS A 927 22.66 57.31 16.50
CA CYS A 927 23.71 58.03 15.76
C CYS A 927 23.36 58.16 14.27
N SER A 928 23.02 59.37 13.85
CA SER A 928 23.15 59.81 12.46
C SER A 928 24.62 59.86 12.06
N LYS A 929 24.99 59.24 10.93
CA LYS A 929 26.04 59.78 10.07
C LYS A 929 25.60 59.70 8.62
N ALA A 930 25.23 60.87 8.10
CA ALA A 930 25.17 61.13 6.67
C ALA A 930 26.60 61.12 6.12
N VAL A 931 26.80 60.44 4.98
CA VAL A 931 27.81 60.82 3.99
C VAL A 931 27.12 60.79 2.63
N THR A 932 26.88 61.98 2.11
CA THR A 932 26.55 62.27 0.71
C THR A 932 27.68 61.79 -0.20
N GLY A 933 27.36 60.95 -1.17
CA GLY A 933 28.26 60.49 -2.22
C GLY A 933 27.51 60.17 -3.51
N GLN A 934 27.41 61.18 -4.37
CA GLN A 934 27.24 61.16 -5.83
C GLN A 934 26.37 60.08 -6.51
N ASN A 935 25.40 60.58 -7.29
CA ASN A 935 24.82 59.93 -8.47
C ASN A 935 25.88 59.16 -9.30
N LYS A 936 25.82 57.83 -9.26
CA LYS A 936 26.16 56.95 -10.39
C LYS A 936 25.10 55.85 -10.44
N GLY A 937 24.49 55.69 -11.62
CA GLY A 937 23.34 54.84 -11.84
C GLY A 937 23.51 53.42 -11.32
N PHE A 938 22.57 53.00 -10.47
CA PHE A 938 22.32 51.60 -10.19
C PHE A 938 21.15 51.16 -11.07
N SER A 939 21.47 50.48 -12.17
CA SER A 939 20.52 49.66 -12.91
C SER A 939 19.85 48.69 -11.93
N GLY A 940 18.52 48.69 -11.90
CA GLY A 940 17.73 47.84 -11.02
C GLY A 940 18.05 46.36 -11.21
N ARG A 941 18.58 45.72 -10.16
CA ARG A 941 18.37 44.29 -9.93
C ARG A 941 17.15 44.17 -9.03
N MET A 942 16.03 43.78 -9.63
CA MET A 942 14.81 43.42 -8.90
C MET A 942 15.08 42.27 -7.92
N SER A 943 14.32 42.23 -6.82
CA SER A 943 14.29 41.15 -5.82
C SER A 943 14.33 39.77 -6.48
N SER A 944 15.25 38.90 -6.07
CA SER A 944 15.52 37.59 -6.71
C SER A 944 14.49 36.50 -6.43
N HIS A 945 13.38 36.79 -5.74
CA HIS A 945 12.34 35.84 -5.34
C HIS A 945 10.94 36.46 -5.38
N GLN A 946 9.94 35.69 -5.84
CA GLN A 946 8.52 36.06 -5.86
C GLN A 946 7.66 34.93 -5.25
N PRO A 947 6.89 35.17 -4.18
CA PRO A 947 6.05 34.15 -3.54
C PRO A 947 4.84 33.77 -4.43
N THR A 948 4.17 32.65 -4.12
CA THR A 948 2.95 32.25 -4.84
C THR A 948 1.83 33.26 -4.65
N PHE A 949 1.61 33.69 -3.41
CA PHE A 949 0.67 34.76 -3.09
C PHE A 949 1.33 35.79 -2.18
N GLN A 950 0.91 37.04 -2.32
CA GLN A 950 1.25 38.12 -1.41
C GLN A 950 -0.03 38.64 -0.76
N PHE A 951 -0.07 38.63 0.56
CA PHE A 951 -1.21 39.11 1.34
C PHE A 951 -0.81 40.32 2.18
N ASN A 952 -1.48 41.46 1.97
CA ASN A 952 -1.26 42.68 2.75
C ASN A 952 -2.22 42.70 3.95
N ASN A 953 -1.70 42.42 5.13
CA ASN A 953 -2.41 42.32 6.39
C ASN A 953 -2.43 43.66 7.16
N ASP A 954 -2.97 44.70 6.53
CA ASP A 954 -3.02 46.08 7.06
C ASP A 954 -4.32 46.42 7.79
N GLU A 955 -5.29 45.50 7.80
CA GLU A 955 -6.52 45.63 8.57
C GLU A 955 -6.33 45.10 10.01
N ILE A 956 -7.08 45.66 10.96
CA ILE A 956 -6.99 45.29 12.39
C ILE A 956 -7.82 44.03 12.70
N GLY A 957 -8.80 43.67 11.85
CA GLY A 957 -9.67 42.49 12.01
C GLY A 957 -9.21 41.23 11.26
N ASP A 958 -10.00 40.15 11.32
CA ASP A 958 -9.77 38.90 10.59
C ASP A 958 -10.41 38.87 9.19
N GLN A 959 -11.29 39.82 8.85
CA GLN A 959 -12.05 39.84 7.60
C GLN A 959 -11.16 39.79 6.35
N GLY A 960 -10.10 40.61 6.28
CA GLY A 960 -9.17 40.57 5.14
C GLY A 960 -8.49 39.21 4.96
N ALA A 961 -8.11 38.55 6.06
CA ALA A 961 -7.51 37.21 6.02
C ALA A 961 -8.54 36.15 5.62
N ARG A 962 -9.78 36.25 6.08
CA ARG A 962 -10.89 35.36 5.66
C ARG A 962 -11.17 35.48 4.17
N ASN A 963 -11.37 36.71 3.68
CA ASN A 963 -11.62 36.99 2.26
C ASN A 963 -10.49 36.43 1.38
N PHE A 964 -9.24 36.57 1.83
CA PHE A 964 -8.09 36.00 1.13
C PHE A 964 -8.18 34.47 1.03
N ALA A 965 -8.48 33.77 2.13
CA ALA A 965 -8.64 32.32 2.10
C ALA A 965 -9.80 31.88 1.20
N GLU A 966 -10.94 32.57 1.28
CA GLU A 966 -12.11 32.28 0.46
C GLU A 966 -11.82 32.46 -1.04
N THR A 967 -11.10 33.52 -1.39
CA THR A 967 -10.82 33.87 -2.79
C THR A 967 -9.70 33.02 -3.39
N TYR A 968 -8.63 32.75 -2.63
CA TYR A 968 -7.39 32.20 -3.19
C TYR A 968 -7.03 30.80 -2.68
N LEU A 969 -7.50 30.39 -1.50
CA LEU A 969 -7.15 29.09 -0.91
C LEU A 969 -8.26 28.03 -1.12
N LEU A 970 -9.54 28.40 -0.99
CA LEU A 970 -10.66 27.49 -1.23
C LEU A 970 -10.71 26.90 -2.65
N PRO A 971 -10.35 27.63 -3.74
CA PRO A 971 -10.39 27.08 -5.10
C PRO A 971 -9.53 25.83 -5.32
N PHE A 972 -8.51 25.58 -4.49
CA PHE A 972 -7.71 24.35 -4.54
C PHE A 972 -8.49 23.09 -4.15
N PHE A 973 -9.70 23.25 -3.60
CA PHE A 973 -10.57 22.14 -3.17
C PHE A 973 -11.85 22.02 -4.00
N SER A 974 -11.91 22.67 -5.16
CA SER A 974 -13.07 22.55 -6.04
C SER A 974 -13.22 21.12 -6.59
N GLU A 975 -14.46 20.65 -6.74
CA GLU A 975 -14.73 19.35 -7.39
C GLU A 975 -14.21 19.32 -8.83
N ASP A 976 -14.22 20.45 -9.53
CA ASP A 976 -13.73 20.55 -10.90
C ASP A 976 -12.23 20.27 -11.01
N LEU A 977 -11.42 20.67 -10.03
CA LEU A 977 -10.00 20.32 -10.00
C LEU A 977 -9.79 18.83 -9.77
N HIS A 978 -10.63 18.22 -8.92
CA HIS A 978 -10.61 16.77 -8.69
C HIS A 978 -11.02 16.00 -9.95
N ARG A 979 -12.09 16.43 -10.63
CA ARG A 979 -12.53 15.87 -11.91
C ARG A 979 -11.43 15.98 -12.96
N LEU A 980 -10.77 17.13 -13.08
CA LEU A 980 -9.66 17.32 -14.01
C LEU A 980 -8.52 16.33 -13.75
N ALA A 981 -8.15 16.11 -12.48
CA ALA A 981 -7.11 15.15 -12.11
C ALA A 981 -7.47 13.71 -12.53
N GLN A 982 -8.74 13.32 -12.44
CA GLN A 982 -9.23 12.00 -12.85
C GLN A 982 -9.17 11.78 -14.37
N LEU A 983 -9.16 12.84 -15.17
CA LEU A 983 -9.04 12.75 -16.63
C LEU A 983 -7.60 12.45 -17.09
N VAL A 984 -6.60 12.54 -16.20
CA VAL A 984 -5.21 12.24 -16.52
C VAL A 984 -4.96 10.73 -16.43
N ALA A 985 -4.77 10.09 -17.58
CA ALA A 985 -4.50 8.66 -17.65
C ALA A 985 -3.06 8.33 -17.18
N LEU A 986 -2.93 7.25 -16.41
CA LEU A 986 -1.66 6.63 -16.09
C LEU A 986 -1.31 5.61 -17.17
N VAL A 987 -0.15 5.77 -17.80
CA VAL A 987 0.38 4.87 -18.82
C VAL A 987 1.66 4.24 -18.25
N PRO A 988 1.61 2.97 -17.82
CA PRO A 988 2.81 2.29 -17.33
C PRO A 988 3.81 2.07 -18.48
N ASP A 989 5.09 1.98 -18.13
CA ASP A 989 6.19 1.61 -19.03
C ASP A 989 6.37 2.52 -20.25
N PHE A 990 5.94 3.78 -20.17
CA PHE A 990 6.07 4.78 -21.23
C PHE A 990 6.90 5.98 -20.75
N PRO A 991 7.75 6.60 -21.60
CA PRO A 991 8.19 6.11 -22.92
C PRO A 991 9.16 4.92 -22.83
N ARG A 992 9.47 4.45 -21.63
CA ARG A 992 10.35 3.31 -21.37
C ARG A 992 9.85 2.50 -20.16
N PRO A 993 10.22 1.22 -20.04
CA PRO A 993 9.87 0.40 -18.90
C PRO A 993 10.22 1.03 -17.55
N SER A 994 9.41 0.74 -16.54
CA SER A 994 9.55 1.20 -15.16
C SER A 994 9.35 2.71 -14.94
N VAL A 995 8.62 3.37 -15.85
CA VAL A 995 8.18 4.76 -15.71
C VAL A 995 6.65 4.80 -15.68
N GLU A 996 6.10 5.46 -14.67
CA GLU A 996 4.66 5.74 -14.60
C GLU A 996 4.35 7.07 -15.30
N PHE A 997 4.00 7.01 -16.59
CA PHE A 997 3.74 8.22 -17.37
C PHE A 997 2.32 8.74 -17.18
N ARG A 998 2.20 10.00 -16.78
CA ARG A 998 0.92 10.72 -16.74
C ARG A 998 0.64 11.37 -18.10
N HIS A 999 -0.33 10.84 -18.83
CA HIS A 999 -0.69 11.36 -20.14
C HIS A 999 -1.62 12.59 -20.02
N ILE A 1000 -1.03 13.78 -19.89
CA ILE A 1000 -1.77 15.04 -19.68
C ILE A 1000 -2.69 15.37 -20.86
N LEU A 1001 -2.25 15.11 -22.10
CA LEU A 1001 -3.07 15.34 -23.29
C LEU A 1001 -4.33 14.46 -23.36
N ASN A 1002 -4.43 13.41 -22.53
CA ASN A 1002 -5.68 12.63 -22.40
C ASN A 1002 -6.86 13.50 -21.98
N ILE A 1003 -6.62 14.59 -21.23
CA ILE A 1003 -7.66 15.56 -20.86
C ILE A 1003 -8.43 16.04 -22.09
N CYS A 1004 -7.72 16.33 -23.18
CA CYS A 1004 -8.32 16.82 -24.42
C CYS A 1004 -9.06 15.74 -25.22
N GLN A 1005 -8.78 14.46 -24.92
CA GLN A 1005 -9.42 13.31 -25.56
C GLN A 1005 -10.75 12.94 -24.87
N GLN A 1006 -11.00 13.47 -23.67
CA GLN A 1006 -12.24 13.26 -22.93
C GLN A 1006 -13.27 14.35 -23.27
N PRO A 1007 -14.55 13.99 -23.46
CA PRO A 1007 -15.63 14.97 -23.68
C PRO A 1007 -15.65 16.03 -22.56
N GLY A 1008 -15.60 17.31 -22.93
CA GLY A 1008 -15.59 18.44 -21.99
C GLY A 1008 -14.27 18.69 -21.24
N GLY A 1009 -13.25 17.84 -21.40
CA GLY A 1009 -12.01 17.95 -20.63
C GLY A 1009 -11.17 19.19 -20.97
N LEU A 1010 -11.06 19.56 -22.25
CA LEU A 1010 -10.36 20.79 -22.67
C LEU A 1010 -11.04 22.07 -22.16
N GLU A 1011 -12.37 22.10 -22.19
CA GLU A 1011 -13.16 23.22 -21.66
C GLU A 1011 -12.98 23.35 -20.14
N LEU A 1012 -13.06 22.24 -19.41
CA LEU A 1012 -12.83 22.19 -17.98
C LEU A 1012 -11.42 22.69 -17.63
N CYS A 1013 -10.39 22.15 -18.31
CA CYS A 1013 -9.00 22.53 -18.10
C CYS A 1013 -8.77 24.03 -18.32
N THR A 1014 -9.25 24.57 -19.44
CA THR A 1014 -9.04 25.98 -19.80
C THR A 1014 -9.86 26.93 -18.93
N SER A 1015 -11.06 26.52 -18.50
CA SER A 1015 -11.85 27.26 -17.50
C SER A 1015 -11.09 27.37 -16.16
N LEU A 1016 -10.45 26.27 -15.73
CA LEU A 1016 -9.62 26.26 -14.52
C LEU A 1016 -8.34 27.09 -14.70
N LEU A 1017 -7.67 27.01 -15.86
CA LEU A 1017 -6.50 27.85 -16.17
C LEU A 1017 -6.86 29.34 -16.11
N GLN A 1018 -8.02 29.73 -16.64
CA GLN A 1018 -8.51 31.11 -16.60
C GLN A 1018 -8.86 31.56 -15.17
N SER A 1019 -9.69 30.78 -14.48
CA SER A 1019 -10.26 31.16 -13.18
C SER A 1019 -9.25 31.12 -12.03
N GLN A 1020 -8.24 30.25 -12.10
CA GLN A 1020 -7.23 30.14 -11.05
C GLN A 1020 -5.99 31.00 -11.31
N PHE A 1021 -5.88 31.67 -12.46
CA PHE A 1021 -4.73 32.50 -12.80
C PHE A 1021 -4.46 33.59 -11.76
N ILE A 1022 -3.23 33.66 -11.26
CA ILE A 1022 -2.81 34.67 -10.28
C ILE A 1022 -2.35 35.94 -11.04
N GLY A 1023 -3.34 36.72 -11.46
CA GLY A 1023 -3.14 37.98 -12.18
C GLY A 1023 -4.40 38.48 -12.85
N ASP A 1024 -4.33 39.66 -13.44
CA ASP A 1024 -5.40 40.21 -14.26
C ASP A 1024 -5.13 39.90 -15.74
N TRP A 1025 -6.04 39.16 -16.37
CA TRP A 1025 -5.96 38.83 -17.79
C TRP A 1025 -6.04 40.08 -18.69
N THR A 1026 -6.62 41.18 -18.22
CA THR A 1026 -6.65 42.45 -18.99
C THR A 1026 -5.27 43.08 -19.15
N GLY A 1027 -4.32 42.71 -18.29
CA GLY A 1027 -2.91 43.13 -18.36
C GLY A 1027 -1.99 42.12 -19.06
N VAL A 1028 -2.52 41.12 -19.76
CA VAL A 1028 -1.74 40.13 -20.51
C VAL A 1028 -1.83 40.47 -21.99
N ASP A 1029 -0.71 40.87 -22.59
CA ASP A 1029 -0.66 41.24 -24.01
C ASP A 1029 -0.59 40.02 -24.91
N ILE A 1030 0.17 39.00 -24.49
CA ILE A 1030 0.46 37.83 -25.31
C ILE A 1030 0.65 36.55 -24.49
N ILE A 1031 0.07 35.46 -25.01
CA ILE A 1031 0.32 34.10 -24.53
C ILE A 1031 1.37 33.46 -25.43
N VAL A 1032 2.39 32.86 -24.82
CA VAL A 1032 3.46 32.15 -25.52
C VAL A 1032 3.36 30.67 -25.19
N CYS A 1033 3.52 29.81 -26.20
CA CYS A 1033 3.52 28.35 -25.99
C CYS A 1033 4.62 27.67 -26.81
N CYS A 1034 5.10 26.53 -26.31
CA CYS A 1034 6.20 25.79 -26.90
C CYS A 1034 5.76 24.39 -27.28
N GLU A 1035 6.00 24.00 -28.54
CA GLU A 1035 5.72 22.65 -29.06
C GLU A 1035 4.25 22.15 -28.89
N ALA A 1036 3.97 20.93 -29.36
CA ALA A 1036 2.61 20.45 -29.57
C ALA A 1036 1.76 20.35 -28.28
N GLY A 1037 2.38 20.05 -27.13
CA GLY A 1037 1.68 19.92 -25.85
C GLY A 1037 1.08 21.24 -25.37
N GLY A 1038 1.90 22.30 -25.33
CA GLY A 1038 1.47 23.64 -24.97
C GLY A 1038 0.46 24.26 -25.95
N PHE A 1039 0.54 23.95 -27.25
CA PHE A 1039 -0.33 24.54 -28.27
C PHE A 1039 -1.82 24.33 -28.01
N VAL A 1040 -2.21 23.13 -27.55
CA VAL A 1040 -3.62 22.77 -27.37
C VAL A 1040 -4.25 23.61 -26.27
N PHE A 1041 -3.60 23.68 -25.10
CA PHE A 1041 -4.11 24.42 -23.95
C PHE A 1041 -3.98 25.94 -24.14
N ALA A 1042 -2.85 26.40 -24.69
CA ALA A 1042 -2.61 27.83 -24.91
C ALA A 1042 -3.57 28.43 -25.94
N SER A 1043 -3.87 27.73 -27.03
CA SER A 1043 -4.78 28.24 -28.06
C SER A 1043 -6.20 28.39 -27.53
N ALA A 1044 -6.68 27.39 -26.80
CA ALA A 1044 -8.02 27.42 -26.20
C ALA A 1044 -8.11 28.47 -25.09
N LEU A 1045 -7.05 28.67 -24.30
CA LEU A 1045 -7.00 29.72 -23.29
C LEU A 1045 -6.95 31.13 -23.93
N ALA A 1046 -6.12 31.34 -24.95
CA ALA A 1046 -5.99 32.62 -25.66
C ALA A 1046 -7.33 33.08 -26.26
N LEU A 1047 -8.07 32.17 -26.88
CA LEU A 1047 -9.42 32.44 -27.38
C LEU A 1047 -10.36 32.87 -26.25
N ARG A 1048 -10.25 32.24 -25.08
CA ARG A 1048 -11.13 32.47 -23.92
C ARG A 1048 -10.86 33.80 -23.23
N VAL A 1049 -9.60 34.24 -23.17
CA VAL A 1049 -9.19 35.48 -22.49
C VAL A 1049 -9.01 36.66 -23.44
N GLY A 1050 -9.09 36.44 -24.76
CA GLY A 1050 -8.95 37.48 -25.77
C GLY A 1050 -7.50 37.99 -25.96
N ALA A 1051 -6.50 37.18 -25.60
CA ALA A 1051 -5.08 37.54 -25.74
C ALA A 1051 -4.49 37.09 -27.08
N SER A 1052 -3.45 37.77 -27.54
CA SER A 1052 -2.68 37.33 -28.71
C SER A 1052 -1.88 36.05 -28.39
N LEU A 1053 -1.58 35.24 -29.42
CA LEU A 1053 -0.89 33.96 -29.25
C LEU A 1053 0.37 33.90 -30.10
N ALA A 1054 1.50 33.58 -29.46
CA ALA A 1054 2.80 33.39 -30.08
C ALA A 1054 3.30 31.94 -29.92
N PHE A 1055 3.95 31.45 -30.97
CA PHE A 1055 4.45 30.09 -31.04
C PHE A 1055 5.97 30.04 -30.96
N ILE A 1056 6.49 29.23 -30.05
CA ILE A 1056 7.87 28.76 -30.05
C ILE A 1056 7.89 27.37 -30.69
N ARG A 1057 8.77 27.17 -31.67
CA ARG A 1057 8.88 25.90 -32.41
C ARG A 1057 10.31 25.40 -32.45
N GLU A 1058 10.50 24.11 -32.75
CA GLU A 1058 11.81 23.61 -33.17
C GLU A 1058 12.33 24.41 -34.37
N ALA A 1059 13.64 24.68 -34.38
CA ALA A 1059 14.29 25.52 -35.38
C ALA A 1059 14.06 25.04 -36.83
N GLY A 1060 13.82 25.99 -37.74
CA GLY A 1060 13.48 25.74 -39.13
C GLY A 1060 11.98 25.56 -39.40
N LYS A 1061 11.12 25.77 -38.40
CA LYS A 1061 9.65 25.64 -38.53
C LYS A 1061 8.92 26.98 -38.48
N LEU A 1062 9.62 28.09 -38.28
CA LEU A 1062 9.10 29.46 -38.38
C LEU A 1062 9.74 30.22 -39.56
N PRO A 1063 9.00 31.18 -40.17
CA PRO A 1063 9.57 32.03 -41.20
C PRO A 1063 10.64 32.99 -40.60
N PRO A 1064 11.80 33.18 -41.27
CA PRO A 1064 12.83 34.12 -40.81
C PRO A 1064 12.37 35.60 -40.96
N PRO A 1065 12.86 36.53 -40.13
CA PRO A 1065 13.93 36.38 -39.13
C PRO A 1065 13.48 35.77 -37.80
N THR A 1066 14.26 34.82 -37.27
CA THR A 1066 14.00 34.15 -35.98
C THR A 1066 15.16 34.34 -34.99
N ILE A 1067 14.85 34.34 -33.69
CA ILE A 1067 15.81 34.20 -32.60
C ILE A 1067 15.81 32.73 -32.16
N SER A 1068 16.99 32.17 -31.83
CA SER A 1068 17.08 30.78 -31.37
C SER A 1068 17.93 30.58 -30.10
N VAL A 1069 17.57 29.55 -29.34
CA VAL A 1069 18.27 29.06 -28.14
C VAL A 1069 18.38 27.53 -28.19
N SER A 1070 19.47 26.99 -27.67
CA SER A 1070 19.67 25.54 -27.54
C SER A 1070 18.83 24.98 -26.40
N ARG A 1071 18.08 23.91 -26.67
CA ARG A 1071 17.29 23.17 -25.69
C ARG A 1071 17.96 21.82 -25.39
N SER A 1072 18.30 21.61 -24.12
CA SER A 1072 18.77 20.31 -23.65
C SER A 1072 17.62 19.29 -23.67
N ALA A 1073 17.90 18.05 -24.09
CA ALA A 1073 16.91 16.99 -24.05
C ALA A 1073 16.47 16.72 -22.60
N SER A 1074 15.15 16.56 -22.38
CA SER A 1074 14.64 16.11 -21.09
C SER A 1074 14.80 14.59 -20.98
N HIS A 1075 15.18 14.07 -19.81
CA HIS A 1075 15.29 12.63 -19.54
C HIS A 1075 13.96 11.86 -19.69
N ILE A 1076 12.84 12.56 -19.85
CA ILE A 1076 11.47 12.02 -19.93
C ILE A 1076 11.00 11.90 -21.39
N SER A 1077 11.65 12.60 -22.34
CA SER A 1077 11.18 12.67 -23.75
C SER A 1077 11.98 11.81 -24.73
N SER A 1078 13.04 11.12 -24.28
CA SER A 1078 13.89 10.32 -25.16
C SER A 1078 13.36 8.89 -25.29
N SER A 1079 12.59 8.60 -26.34
CA SER A 1079 12.55 7.25 -26.90
C SER A 1079 13.91 6.97 -27.55
N LEU A 1080 14.46 5.78 -27.29
CA LEU A 1080 15.80 5.40 -27.69
C LEU A 1080 16.05 5.56 -29.20
N SER A 1081 16.80 6.61 -29.59
CA SER A 1081 17.76 6.55 -30.69
C SER A 1081 18.92 7.50 -30.40
N VAL A 1082 20.14 6.99 -30.52
CA VAL A 1082 21.36 7.65 -30.06
C VAL A 1082 21.83 8.73 -31.04
N SER A 1083 21.37 8.67 -32.28
CA SER A 1083 21.84 9.54 -33.35
C SER A 1083 21.49 11.03 -33.18
N GLU A 1084 20.73 11.43 -32.15
CA GLU A 1084 20.24 12.81 -31.97
C GLU A 1084 20.71 13.51 -30.67
N PHE A 1085 21.92 13.22 -30.16
CA PHE A 1085 22.58 14.08 -29.16
C PHE A 1085 23.06 15.44 -29.71
N LYS A 1086 22.49 15.92 -30.83
CA LYS A 1086 22.57 17.34 -31.21
C LYS A 1086 21.46 18.06 -30.46
N GLY A 1087 21.82 18.91 -29.49
CA GLY A 1087 20.84 19.74 -28.78
C GLY A 1087 19.87 20.40 -29.76
N LYS A 1088 18.57 20.11 -29.60
CA LYS A 1088 17.52 20.68 -30.45
C LYS A 1088 17.47 22.18 -30.19
N LYS A 1089 17.37 23.00 -31.23
CA LYS A 1089 17.17 24.46 -31.07
C LYS A 1089 15.68 24.76 -31.11
N ILE A 1090 15.24 25.67 -30.26
CA ILE A 1090 13.90 26.27 -30.33
C ILE A 1090 14.02 27.72 -30.80
N GLU A 1091 13.02 28.21 -31.52
CA GLU A 1091 12.99 29.53 -32.12
C GLU A 1091 11.64 30.23 -31.99
N ILE A 1092 11.69 31.56 -32.02
CA ILE A 1092 10.54 32.48 -32.08
C ILE A 1092 10.84 33.55 -33.14
N GLY A 1093 9.82 34.10 -33.78
CA GLY A 1093 10.00 35.21 -34.72
C GLY A 1093 10.50 36.47 -34.00
N LEU A 1094 11.43 37.20 -34.62
CA LEU A 1094 12.10 38.37 -34.02
C LEU A 1094 11.11 39.43 -33.52
N ASP A 1095 10.09 39.74 -34.33
CA ASP A 1095 9.10 40.79 -34.07
C ASP A 1095 7.76 40.25 -33.52
N THR A 1096 7.75 39.02 -33.00
CA THR A 1096 6.53 38.35 -32.53
C THR A 1096 6.01 38.94 -31.21
N ILE A 1097 6.91 39.44 -30.36
CA ILE A 1097 6.55 39.98 -29.05
C ILE A 1097 6.72 41.50 -29.06
N PRO A 1098 5.67 42.29 -28.78
CA PRO A 1098 5.77 43.74 -28.69
C PRO A 1098 6.74 44.18 -27.58
N THR A 1099 7.53 45.23 -27.82
CA THR A 1099 8.38 45.81 -26.77
C THR A 1099 7.52 46.36 -25.64
N GLY A 1100 7.83 45.97 -24.41
CA GLY A 1100 7.04 46.32 -23.23
C GLY A 1100 6.02 45.25 -22.81
N ALA A 1101 5.87 44.15 -23.55
CA ALA A 1101 4.75 43.23 -23.36
C ALA A 1101 4.83 42.43 -22.05
N SER A 1102 3.65 42.22 -21.47
CA SER A 1102 3.36 41.25 -20.42
C SER A 1102 3.05 39.89 -21.04
N VAL A 1103 3.83 38.87 -20.68
CA VAL A 1103 3.82 37.55 -21.31
C VAL A 1103 3.37 36.47 -20.34
N VAL A 1104 2.42 35.63 -20.76
CA VAL A 1104 2.08 34.38 -20.05
C VAL A 1104 2.53 33.19 -20.90
N VAL A 1105 3.50 32.43 -20.41
CA VAL A 1105 3.93 31.16 -21.01
C VAL A 1105 2.99 30.06 -20.55
N VAL A 1106 2.36 29.35 -21.49
CA VAL A 1106 1.48 28.22 -21.20
C VAL A 1106 2.08 26.94 -21.75
N ASP A 1107 2.23 25.92 -20.89
CA ASP A 1107 2.74 24.60 -21.26
C ASP A 1107 1.91 23.47 -20.62
N ASP A 1108 2.05 22.25 -21.11
CA ASP A 1108 1.35 21.10 -20.52
C ASP A 1108 2.00 20.65 -19.20
N VAL A 1109 3.33 20.63 -19.13
CA VAL A 1109 4.06 20.03 -18.02
C VAL A 1109 5.29 20.83 -17.56
N LEU A 1110 5.43 21.01 -16.24
CA LEU A 1110 6.71 21.32 -15.61
C LEU A 1110 7.30 20.08 -14.92
N ALA A 1111 8.34 19.51 -15.52
CA ALA A 1111 9.09 18.39 -14.94
C ALA A 1111 10.52 18.79 -14.56
N THR A 1112 11.52 18.50 -15.40
CA THR A 1112 12.94 18.82 -15.13
C THR A 1112 13.27 20.31 -15.21
N GLY A 1113 12.39 21.14 -15.80
CA GLY A 1113 12.61 22.57 -16.01
C GLY A 1113 13.46 22.93 -17.24
N ASN A 1114 14.09 21.97 -17.92
CA ASN A 1114 14.96 22.24 -19.07
C ASN A 1114 14.27 22.98 -20.23
N THR A 1115 13.08 22.53 -20.62
CA THR A 1115 12.28 23.19 -21.68
C THR A 1115 11.91 24.61 -21.27
N MET A 1116 11.38 24.78 -20.05
CA MET A 1116 10.97 26.09 -19.55
C MET A 1116 12.17 27.05 -19.42
N SER A 1117 13.34 26.56 -18.96
CA SER A 1117 14.57 27.36 -18.91
C SER A 1117 15.00 27.83 -20.31
N ALA A 1118 14.86 27.00 -21.33
CA ALA A 1118 15.18 27.39 -22.71
C ALA A 1118 14.17 28.40 -23.27
N VAL A 1119 12.87 28.27 -22.93
CA VAL A 1119 11.82 29.22 -23.29
C VAL A 1119 12.09 30.59 -22.66
N LEU A 1120 12.40 30.63 -21.36
CA LEU A 1120 12.70 31.89 -20.67
C LEU A 1120 13.98 32.55 -21.21
N GLN A 1121 15.04 31.77 -21.49
CA GLN A 1121 16.24 32.27 -22.17
C GLN A 1121 15.95 32.83 -23.57
N LEU A 1122 14.99 32.24 -24.28
CA LEU A 1122 14.59 32.73 -25.59
C LEU A 1122 13.83 34.05 -25.48
N LEU A 1123 12.93 34.18 -24.51
CA LEU A 1123 12.19 35.41 -24.23
C LEU A 1123 13.12 36.54 -23.79
N ASP A 1124 14.10 36.29 -22.93
CA ASP A 1124 15.09 37.30 -22.54
C ASP A 1124 15.82 37.88 -23.77
N LYS A 1125 16.18 37.03 -24.74
CA LYS A 1125 16.87 37.47 -25.97
C LYS A 1125 16.03 38.37 -26.87
N THR A 1126 14.71 38.35 -26.74
CA THR A 1126 13.85 39.27 -27.50
C THR A 1126 13.99 40.72 -27.02
N ASN A 1127 14.47 40.94 -25.79
CA ASN A 1127 14.50 42.24 -25.10
C ASN A 1127 13.14 42.98 -25.08
N ALA A 1128 12.05 42.28 -25.36
CA ALA A 1128 10.73 42.86 -25.54
C ALA A 1128 9.82 42.66 -24.32
N CYS A 1129 10.08 41.66 -23.48
CA CYS A 1129 9.22 41.32 -22.34
C CYS A 1129 9.57 42.13 -21.08
N VAL A 1130 8.54 42.66 -20.39
CA VAL A 1130 8.70 43.38 -19.10
C VAL A 1130 8.27 42.53 -17.90
N ASP A 1131 7.27 41.66 -18.08
CA ASP A 1131 6.79 40.71 -17.07
C ASP A 1131 6.56 39.34 -17.72
N VAL A 1132 7.01 38.26 -17.08
CA VAL A 1132 6.86 36.89 -17.58
C VAL A 1132 6.29 36.00 -16.47
N LYS A 1133 5.14 35.39 -16.74
CA LYS A 1133 4.51 34.39 -15.87
C LYS A 1133 4.43 33.06 -16.60
N VAL A 1134 4.47 31.96 -15.84
CA VAL A 1134 4.40 30.61 -16.37
C VAL A 1134 3.19 29.90 -15.78
N LEU A 1135 2.37 29.32 -16.64
CA LEU A 1135 1.20 28.52 -16.28
C LEU A 1135 1.33 27.14 -16.91
N VAL A 1136 1.30 26.09 -16.08
CA VAL A 1136 1.34 24.69 -16.56
C VAL A 1136 0.12 23.90 -16.10
N VAL A 1137 -0.31 22.95 -16.92
CA VAL A 1137 -1.42 22.05 -16.55
C VAL A 1137 -1.00 21.12 -15.41
N ALA A 1138 0.17 20.49 -15.50
CA ALA A 1138 0.68 19.61 -14.46
C ALA A 1138 2.14 19.89 -14.08
N GLU A 1139 2.47 19.69 -12.81
CA GLU A 1139 3.83 19.77 -12.28
C GLU A 1139 4.25 18.44 -11.64
N PHE A 1140 5.52 18.09 -11.80
CA PHE A 1140 6.16 16.90 -11.21
C PHE A 1140 7.33 17.33 -10.32
N PRO A 1141 7.07 17.72 -9.04
CA PRO A 1141 8.07 18.31 -8.17
C PRO A 1141 9.30 17.41 -7.94
N PHE A 1142 9.12 16.08 -8.02
CA PHE A 1142 10.20 15.09 -7.90
C PHE A 1142 11.39 15.39 -8.82
N HIS A 1143 11.15 15.94 -10.02
CA HIS A 1143 12.18 16.26 -10.99
C HIS A 1143 12.89 17.61 -10.75
N CYS A 1144 12.55 18.32 -9.68
CA CYS A 1144 13.24 19.53 -9.22
C CYS A 1144 13.25 20.70 -10.25
N GLY A 1145 12.24 20.79 -11.13
CA GLY A 1145 12.21 21.81 -12.19
C GLY A 1145 12.29 23.25 -11.70
N ARG A 1146 11.60 23.59 -10.60
CA ARG A 1146 11.68 24.91 -9.97
C ARG A 1146 13.08 25.24 -9.45
N ASN A 1147 13.81 24.25 -8.92
CA ASN A 1147 15.18 24.43 -8.48
C ASN A 1147 16.14 24.71 -9.65
N LEU A 1148 15.94 24.02 -10.79
CA LEU A 1148 16.70 24.31 -12.01
C LEU A 1148 16.44 25.75 -12.49
N LEU A 1149 15.18 26.20 -12.55
CA LEU A 1149 14.86 27.58 -12.93
C LEU A 1149 15.54 28.59 -12.02
N LYS A 1150 15.56 28.35 -10.70
CA LYS A 1150 16.30 29.15 -9.74
C LYS A 1150 17.80 29.20 -10.05
N GLN A 1151 18.43 28.05 -10.26
CA GLN A 1151 19.87 27.96 -10.58
C GLN A 1151 20.23 28.64 -11.91
N SER A 1152 19.32 28.61 -12.88
CA SER A 1152 19.45 29.28 -14.17
C SER A 1152 19.21 30.79 -14.15
N GLY A 1153 18.93 31.38 -12.98
CA GLY A 1153 18.67 32.82 -12.83
C GLY A 1153 17.20 33.24 -12.98
N TYR A 1154 16.29 32.29 -13.18
CA TYR A 1154 14.84 32.50 -13.34
C TYR A 1154 14.04 32.28 -12.05
N GLY A 1155 14.68 32.35 -10.88
CA GLY A 1155 14.02 32.14 -9.59
C GLY A 1155 12.94 33.17 -9.25
N GLY A 1156 12.98 34.35 -9.89
CA GLY A 1156 11.96 35.40 -9.74
C GLY A 1156 10.73 35.24 -10.66
N VAL A 1157 10.73 34.26 -11.57
CA VAL A 1157 9.59 34.04 -12.49
C VAL A 1157 8.44 33.36 -11.74
N HIS A 1158 7.24 33.92 -11.83
CA HIS A 1158 6.07 33.33 -11.20
C HIS A 1158 5.60 32.08 -11.96
N VAL A 1159 5.70 30.91 -11.33
CA VAL A 1159 5.32 29.62 -11.91
C VAL A 1159 4.12 29.02 -11.18
N GLN A 1160 3.04 28.80 -11.91
CA GLN A 1160 1.79 28.26 -11.41
C GLN A 1160 1.44 26.93 -12.12
N SER A 1161 0.92 25.96 -11.37
CA SER A 1161 0.51 24.64 -11.87
C SER A 1161 -0.93 24.31 -11.45
N LEU A 1162 -1.76 23.72 -12.32
CA LEU A 1162 -3.13 23.30 -11.95
C LEU A 1162 -3.16 21.95 -11.23
N LEU A 1163 -2.33 21.00 -11.65
CA LEU A 1163 -2.23 19.66 -11.06
C LEU A 1163 -0.80 19.42 -10.57
N VAL A 1164 -0.67 18.63 -9.50
CA VAL A 1164 0.61 18.15 -8.99
C VAL A 1164 0.50 16.64 -8.90
N PHE A 1165 1.45 15.93 -9.51
CA PHE A 1165 1.54 14.48 -9.47
C PHE A 1165 2.90 14.03 -8.95
N ASP A 1166 2.91 12.84 -8.38
CA ASP A 1166 4.16 12.12 -8.17
C ASP A 1166 4.85 11.84 -9.52
N GLY A 1167 6.18 11.94 -9.53
CA GLY A 1167 7.01 11.75 -10.72
C GLY A 1167 7.91 10.52 -10.62
N VAL A 1168 7.42 9.45 -9.99
CA VAL A 1168 8.21 8.24 -9.65
C VAL A 1168 8.40 7.34 -10.87
#